data_AF-A0A254RL80-F1
#
_entry.id   AF-A0A254RL80-F1
#
_cell.length_a   1.000
_cell.length_b   1.000
_cell.length_c   1.000
_cell.angle_alpha   90.00
_cell.angle_beta   90.00
_cell.angle_gamma   90.00
#
_symmetry.space_group_name_H-M   'P 1'
#
loop_
_entity.id
_entity.type
_entity.pdbx_description
1 polymer ?
#
loop_
_entity_poly.entity_id
_entity_poly.type
_entity_poly.pdbx_seq_one_letter_code
_entity_poly.pdbx_strand_id
1 'polypeptide(L)'
;MQKSAISITKKLAVLLLTAGISYSMAGWDGKSKEKPDTTTIDKNTFYLIKNEANLAWFADSVNHTKGTVKLNAKLAAPMNMRHKLFVPIAAGKGETQFGGIFDGNGHSISDLYIDAAKIGEIENPFCEKDKATCNAQNVAFIAVLGGGTVKNLILENADITASTNAGDILGKDQPITVGSIVAWQTSGTIEGCFATGTIQTSGIGNVVGGIVGNMKGGTVKNNLSTVSLYVSGNESYAGGIVGATRGNATIETNAYDGNSIVNNGDGAIGGILGYLEKGSATVSQSYFGSDIAKRGVGLISKDTTVELNGSAKSAKDLNTSDVVCALNNGKDGSCPDGVWSIGATHLSLNRVSVNDNGNIVYTVNFDANKGVFSKSAKTALLLEAGEKISAAEITRPTRGDTIFAGWALTADAKAPAEDLGTVTKATTIYAVWKNMFTITFDANGGAFVDTEGATTGKTTTKIVAEGSDINMEGIRIGTTYGVDETTFYFVGWAAEKDAEEPLETLGKATESTTFYALWREEVTYTVTFDAGIGGYTVAFVKEDGKAEKPEDPEAAGYSFTGWMNGEKEYDFDEVVKSDLSLTARWKPVEYKITYEIGEGKNSKDNPETYTTETATIALGDPVWEGYTFNGWFYDKKFTDRATQITRGSTGDITLYAKWELVTYEITYMAGRYGIGIVAPDLKEHDFEMNLSKKTYSREGYKQTGWSTTDGGELEYELGAKYEKNEPLALFPYWEEDSDAIRSATVALGAKFSATAHGRTLEINGVSAGKVLSVFDMQGRLVRKATAAGASLLLDIARPGIYLVRADNQSVKVNIR
;
A
#
# COMPACT_ATOMS: atom_id res chain seq x y z
N MET A 1 11.34 41.48 -34.65
CA MET A 1 12.74 41.31 -34.18
C MET A 1 12.85 41.93 -32.79
N GLN A 2 12.66 41.25 -31.66
CA GLN A 2 12.52 39.82 -31.37
C GLN A 2 13.76 38.97 -31.68
N LYS A 3 14.72 38.98 -30.75
CA LYS A 3 15.65 37.88 -30.40
C LYS A 3 16.35 38.18 -29.08
N SER A 4 16.80 37.12 -28.38
CA SER A 4 17.81 37.14 -27.31
C SER A 4 17.53 37.91 -26.02
N ALA A 5 16.65 37.36 -25.18
CA ALA A 5 16.67 37.58 -23.71
C ALA A 5 16.27 36.31 -22.92
N ILE A 6 16.50 35.11 -23.49
CA ILE A 6 16.23 33.84 -22.79
C ILE A 6 17.48 33.48 -21.98
N SER A 7 17.45 33.80 -20.68
CA SER A 7 18.62 33.69 -19.79
C SER A 7 18.38 32.75 -18.60
N ILE A 8 18.91 31.54 -18.71
CA ILE A 8 19.48 30.75 -17.59
C ILE A 8 18.56 30.52 -16.36
N THR A 9 17.34 30.00 -16.59
CA THR A 9 16.54 29.35 -15.52
C THR A 9 16.12 27.90 -15.85
N LYS A 10 16.08 27.50 -17.13
CA LYS A 10 15.69 26.13 -17.55
C LYS A 10 16.81 25.08 -17.41
N LYS A 11 17.49 25.00 -16.25
CA LYS A 11 18.50 23.95 -15.96
C LYS A 11 18.57 23.41 -14.53
N LEU A 12 17.66 23.80 -13.63
CA LEU A 12 17.63 23.27 -12.25
C LEU A 12 16.23 22.82 -11.77
N ALA A 13 15.36 22.44 -12.71
CA ALA A 13 14.05 21.82 -12.44
C ALA A 13 13.77 20.57 -13.31
N VAL A 14 14.74 20.16 -14.14
CA VAL A 14 14.63 18.98 -15.02
C VAL A 14 15.81 18.05 -14.72
N LEU A 15 15.69 17.27 -13.64
CA LEU A 15 16.64 16.23 -13.27
C LEU A 15 15.97 15.13 -12.41
N LEU A 16 14.87 14.55 -12.91
CA LEU A 16 14.27 13.34 -12.31
C LEU A 16 13.49 12.44 -13.29
N LEU A 17 12.94 12.98 -14.40
CA LEU A 17 12.12 12.23 -15.38
C LEU A 17 12.75 12.03 -16.78
N THR A 18 14.06 12.29 -16.94
CA THR A 18 14.81 11.88 -18.17
C THR A 18 16.02 11.01 -17.88
N ALA A 19 16.03 10.39 -16.71
CA ALA A 19 16.42 8.99 -16.63
C ALA A 19 15.16 8.18 -17.01
N GLY A 20 15.19 7.23 -17.94
CA GLY A 20 16.40 6.53 -18.39
C GLY A 20 17.07 5.83 -17.21
N ILE A 21 16.28 5.42 -16.21
CA ILE A 21 16.75 4.78 -14.99
C ILE A 21 17.17 3.36 -15.33
N SER A 22 18.36 3.25 -15.93
CA SER A 22 19.26 2.13 -15.70
C SER A 22 19.62 2.11 -14.21
N TYR A 23 18.66 1.70 -13.39
CA TYR A 23 18.97 1.09 -12.10
C TYR A 23 20.04 0.06 -12.39
N SER A 24 21.16 0.12 -11.67
CA SER A 24 22.07 -1.01 -11.57
C SER A 24 21.31 -2.11 -10.82
N MET A 25 20.50 -2.89 -11.56
CA MET A 25 19.61 -3.95 -11.06
C MET A 25 20.41 -5.18 -10.60
N ALA A 26 21.35 -4.95 -9.69
CA ALA A 26 22.13 -5.97 -9.02
C ALA A 26 21.23 -6.76 -8.05
N GLY A 27 21.21 -8.08 -8.21
CA GLY A 27 20.67 -9.01 -7.21
C GLY A 27 19.28 -9.56 -7.49
N TRP A 28 19.00 -10.06 -8.69
CA TRP A 28 18.57 -11.47 -8.90
C TRP A 28 18.50 -11.73 -10.42
N ASP A 29 18.88 -12.93 -10.86
CA ASP A 29 19.21 -13.26 -12.26
C ASP A 29 18.39 -14.44 -12.84
N GLY A 30 17.30 -14.83 -12.17
CA GLY A 30 16.51 -16.02 -12.51
C GLY A 30 17.13 -17.34 -12.05
N LYS A 31 18.35 -17.36 -11.50
CA LYS A 31 19.16 -18.58 -11.32
C LYS A 31 19.80 -18.72 -9.94
N SER A 32 20.13 -17.60 -9.29
CA SER A 32 20.74 -17.55 -7.95
C SER A 32 19.72 -17.96 -6.87
N LYS A 33 19.78 -19.24 -6.47
CA LYS A 33 18.88 -19.84 -5.48
C LYS A 33 19.61 -20.00 -4.16
N GLU A 34 19.09 -19.40 -3.09
CA GLU A 34 19.64 -19.53 -1.73
C GLU A 34 18.69 -20.35 -0.87
N LYS A 35 19.17 -21.43 -0.25
CA LYS A 35 18.32 -22.25 0.63
C LYS A 35 17.95 -21.47 1.90
N PRO A 36 16.67 -21.20 2.17
CA PRO A 36 16.22 -20.53 3.39
C PRO A 36 16.41 -21.39 4.65
N ASP A 37 16.51 -20.69 5.78
CA ASP A 37 16.41 -21.26 7.13
C ASP A 37 15.06 -21.96 7.35
N THR A 38 14.99 -22.82 8.37
CA THR A 38 13.75 -23.48 8.77
C THR A 38 13.38 -23.20 10.22
N THR A 39 12.09 -23.04 10.49
CA THR A 39 11.50 -23.04 11.84
C THR A 39 10.43 -24.13 11.95
N THR A 40 10.00 -24.45 13.17
CA THR A 40 8.92 -25.41 13.43
C THR A 40 7.78 -24.72 14.17
N ILE A 41 6.59 -24.72 13.57
CA ILE A 41 5.35 -24.14 14.12
C ILE A 41 4.27 -25.21 14.05
N ASP A 42 3.57 -25.48 15.16
CA ASP A 42 2.49 -26.48 15.24
C ASP A 42 2.86 -27.85 14.64
N LYS A 43 4.08 -28.31 14.95
CA LYS A 43 4.71 -29.55 14.45
C LYS A 43 5.00 -29.59 12.94
N ASN A 44 4.73 -28.52 12.20
CA ASN A 44 5.09 -28.36 10.80
C ASN A 44 6.41 -27.59 10.66
N THR A 45 7.32 -28.09 9.83
CA THR A 45 8.52 -27.34 9.44
C THR A 45 8.16 -26.32 8.35
N PHE A 46 8.55 -25.07 8.53
CA PHE A 46 8.39 -23.97 7.58
C PHE A 46 9.75 -23.44 7.14
N TYR A 47 9.92 -23.24 5.84
CA TYR A 47 11.02 -22.47 5.28
C TYR A 47 10.76 -20.97 5.44
N LEU A 48 11.73 -20.23 5.99
CA LEU A 48 11.66 -18.80 6.25
C LEU A 48 12.14 -18.01 5.04
N ILE A 49 11.19 -17.50 4.27
CA ILE A 49 11.44 -16.76 3.04
C ILE A 49 11.77 -15.31 3.40
N LYS A 50 13.05 -14.92 3.30
CA LYS A 50 13.57 -13.58 3.66
C LYS A 50 13.90 -12.71 2.46
N ASN A 51 14.24 -13.32 1.32
CA ASN A 51 14.67 -12.61 0.11
C ASN A 51 14.21 -13.34 -1.17
N GLU A 52 14.40 -12.65 -2.31
CA GLU A 52 14.06 -13.12 -3.66
C GLU A 52 14.67 -14.51 -3.98
N ALA A 53 15.93 -14.74 -3.57
CA ALA A 53 16.66 -15.98 -3.82
C ALA A 53 16.14 -17.17 -2.97
N ASN A 54 15.58 -16.92 -1.79
CA ASN A 54 14.90 -17.93 -0.97
C ASN A 54 13.57 -18.35 -1.60
N LEU A 55 12.79 -17.38 -2.09
CA LEU A 55 11.53 -17.65 -2.78
C LEU A 55 11.78 -18.46 -4.05
N ALA A 56 12.79 -18.09 -4.83
CA ALA A 56 13.24 -18.83 -6.00
C ALA A 56 13.67 -20.27 -5.66
N TRP A 57 14.45 -20.47 -4.59
CA TRP A 57 14.83 -21.80 -4.12
C TRP A 57 13.61 -22.65 -3.71
N PHE A 58 12.62 -22.04 -3.06
CA PHE A 58 11.41 -22.73 -2.62
C PHE A 58 10.53 -23.14 -3.80
N ALA A 59 10.28 -22.23 -4.75
CA ALA A 59 9.56 -22.52 -5.98
C ALA A 59 10.23 -23.65 -6.78
N ASP A 60 11.55 -23.59 -6.92
CA ASP A 60 12.35 -24.62 -7.59
C ASP A 60 12.27 -25.98 -6.88
N SER A 61 12.31 -26.00 -5.55
CA SER A 61 12.22 -27.22 -4.73
C SER A 61 10.85 -27.88 -4.80
N VAL A 62 9.78 -27.07 -4.93
CA VAL A 62 8.43 -27.58 -5.22
C VAL A 62 8.36 -28.12 -6.64
N ASN A 63 8.79 -27.34 -7.63
CA ASN A 63 8.74 -27.71 -9.04
C ASN A 63 9.45 -29.03 -9.31
N HIS A 64 10.60 -29.28 -8.68
CA HIS A 64 11.41 -30.49 -8.84
C HIS A 64 10.80 -31.82 -8.35
N THR A 65 9.57 -31.82 -7.82
CA THR A 65 8.93 -33.03 -7.25
C THR A 65 7.57 -33.29 -7.90
N LYS A 66 7.43 -34.38 -8.66
CA LYS A 66 6.12 -34.80 -9.24
C LYS A 66 5.12 -35.17 -8.13
N GLY A 67 3.84 -34.86 -8.37
CA GLY A 67 2.73 -35.12 -7.45
C GLY A 67 2.46 -33.95 -6.48
N THR A 68 1.79 -34.25 -5.38
CA THR A 68 1.39 -33.25 -4.37
C THR A 68 2.52 -33.00 -3.35
N VAL A 69 3.12 -31.82 -3.41
CA VAL A 69 4.34 -31.46 -2.66
C VAL A 69 3.99 -30.72 -1.36
N LYS A 70 4.36 -31.30 -0.21
CA LYS A 70 4.01 -30.79 1.12
C LYS A 70 5.17 -30.05 1.81
N LEU A 71 5.80 -29.12 1.10
CA LEU A 71 6.76 -28.17 1.69
C LEU A 71 5.99 -26.94 2.17
N ASN A 72 6.29 -26.43 3.38
CA ASN A 72 5.65 -25.21 3.89
C ASN A 72 6.62 -24.03 3.83
N ALA A 73 6.10 -22.84 3.54
CA ALA A 73 6.85 -21.59 3.54
C ALA A 73 6.13 -20.54 4.40
N LYS A 74 6.91 -19.67 5.03
CA LYS A 74 6.41 -18.51 5.75
C LYS A 74 7.28 -17.31 5.38
N LEU A 75 6.68 -16.20 4.96
CA LEU A 75 7.44 -14.96 4.74
C LEU A 75 7.95 -14.44 6.10
N ALA A 76 9.20 -13.98 6.12
CA ALA A 76 9.87 -13.45 7.31
C ALA A 76 10.20 -11.94 7.21
N ALA A 77 10.03 -11.37 6.02
CA ALA A 77 10.19 -9.96 5.70
C ALA A 77 9.31 -9.63 4.48
N PRO A 78 8.93 -8.35 4.25
CA PRO A 78 8.46 -7.91 2.94
C PRO A 78 9.59 -8.03 1.91
N MET A 79 9.24 -8.19 0.64
CA MET A 79 10.23 -8.28 -0.44
C MET A 79 9.71 -7.66 -1.73
N ASN A 80 10.64 -7.16 -2.55
CA ASN A 80 10.36 -6.62 -3.87
C ASN A 80 11.10 -7.46 -4.93
N MET A 81 10.36 -7.98 -5.90
CA MET A 81 10.84 -8.86 -6.97
C MET A 81 11.42 -8.08 -8.16
N ARG A 82 11.34 -6.75 -8.14
CA ARG A 82 11.94 -5.81 -9.12
C ARG A 82 11.58 -6.11 -10.57
N HIS A 83 10.34 -6.53 -10.81
CA HIS A 83 9.81 -6.91 -12.13
C HIS A 83 10.66 -8.00 -12.83
N LYS A 84 11.29 -8.89 -12.05
CA LYS A 84 12.07 -10.01 -12.58
C LYS A 84 11.16 -11.21 -12.84
N LEU A 85 11.40 -11.90 -13.95
CA LEU A 85 10.63 -13.07 -14.36
C LEU A 85 10.63 -14.17 -13.29
N PHE A 86 9.49 -14.39 -12.67
CA PHE A 86 9.26 -15.46 -11.71
C PHE A 86 8.69 -16.70 -12.39
N VAL A 87 9.21 -17.88 -12.03
CA VAL A 87 8.64 -19.17 -12.43
C VAL A 87 7.69 -19.64 -11.32
N PRO A 88 6.39 -19.88 -11.63
CA PRO A 88 5.39 -20.26 -10.63
C PRO A 88 5.79 -21.42 -9.71
N ILE A 89 5.27 -21.40 -8.48
CA ILE A 89 5.30 -22.56 -7.58
C ILE A 89 4.35 -23.63 -8.13
N ALA A 90 4.82 -24.86 -8.28
CA ALA A 90 4.13 -25.96 -8.98
C ALA A 90 3.82 -25.66 -10.48
N ALA A 91 4.74 -25.00 -11.19
CA ALA A 91 4.64 -24.70 -12.61
C ALA A 91 4.44 -25.95 -13.50
N GLY A 92 3.74 -25.78 -14.62
CA GLY A 92 3.41 -26.87 -15.56
C GLY A 92 1.90 -27.06 -15.71
N LYS A 93 1.48 -28.30 -16.03
CA LYS A 93 0.09 -28.64 -16.40
C LYS A 93 -0.69 -29.32 -15.28
N GLY A 94 -0.05 -29.54 -14.13
CA GLY A 94 -0.63 -30.16 -12.94
C GLY A 94 -0.03 -31.53 -12.56
N GLU A 95 1.05 -31.94 -13.23
CA GLU A 95 1.89 -33.09 -12.86
C GLU A 95 2.54 -32.89 -11.48
N THR A 96 2.83 -31.64 -11.12
CA THR A 96 3.26 -31.16 -9.81
C THR A 96 2.15 -30.28 -9.24
N GLN A 97 1.87 -30.36 -7.93
CA GLN A 97 0.85 -29.56 -7.26
C GLN A 97 1.35 -29.13 -5.87
N PHE A 98 1.13 -27.88 -5.49
CA PHE A 98 1.44 -27.40 -4.15
C PHE A 98 0.42 -27.93 -3.14
N GLY A 99 0.88 -28.63 -2.10
CA GLY A 99 0.05 -29.26 -1.08
C GLY A 99 0.50 -28.98 0.36
N GLY A 100 1.39 -28.01 0.56
CA GLY A 100 1.81 -27.50 1.87
C GLY A 100 1.07 -26.23 2.26
N ILE A 101 1.61 -25.52 3.25
CA ILE A 101 1.12 -24.21 3.69
C ILE A 101 2.07 -23.12 3.19
N PHE A 102 1.54 -22.13 2.46
CA PHE A 102 2.24 -20.87 2.20
C PHE A 102 1.59 -19.77 3.04
N ASP A 103 2.31 -19.25 4.04
CA ASP A 103 1.84 -18.23 4.98
C ASP A 103 2.58 -16.90 4.75
N GLY A 104 1.92 -15.95 4.11
CA GLY A 104 2.47 -14.63 3.83
C GLY A 104 2.72 -13.78 5.09
N ASN A 105 2.19 -14.18 6.25
CA ASN A 105 2.47 -13.55 7.55
C ASN A 105 2.19 -12.02 7.60
N GLY A 106 1.39 -11.48 6.69
CA GLY A 106 1.15 -10.03 6.58
C GLY A 106 2.30 -9.24 5.93
N HIS A 107 3.23 -9.91 5.26
CA HIS A 107 4.28 -9.29 4.44
C HIS A 107 3.86 -9.25 2.96
N SER A 108 4.28 -8.20 2.25
CA SER A 108 4.09 -8.06 0.81
C SER A 108 5.21 -8.73 0.00
N ILE A 109 4.84 -9.22 -1.19
CA ILE A 109 5.73 -9.48 -2.32
C ILE A 109 5.35 -8.46 -3.40
N SER A 110 6.19 -7.45 -3.63
CA SER A 110 5.98 -6.41 -4.63
C SER A 110 6.67 -6.66 -5.97
N ASP A 111 6.16 -6.06 -7.04
CA ASP A 111 6.68 -6.11 -8.41
C ASP A 111 6.89 -7.54 -8.95
N LEU A 112 5.97 -8.44 -8.61
CA LEU A 112 5.98 -9.83 -9.06
C LEU A 112 5.66 -9.89 -10.57
N TYR A 113 6.64 -10.26 -11.39
CA TYR A 113 6.45 -10.35 -12.85
C TYR A 113 6.42 -11.80 -13.35
N ILE A 114 5.34 -12.17 -14.06
CA ILE A 114 5.17 -13.49 -14.66
C ILE A 114 4.73 -13.34 -16.12
N ASP A 115 5.55 -13.84 -17.04
CA ASP A 115 5.25 -13.85 -18.48
C ASP A 115 5.17 -15.30 -18.97
N ALA A 116 3.98 -15.72 -19.38
CA ALA A 116 3.71 -17.09 -19.81
C ALA A 116 4.56 -17.50 -21.02
N ALA A 117 4.80 -16.60 -21.97
CA ALA A 117 5.61 -16.91 -23.15
C ALA A 117 7.06 -17.13 -22.75
N LYS A 118 7.63 -16.24 -21.92
CA LYS A 118 9.00 -16.38 -21.42
C LYS A 118 9.21 -17.60 -20.52
N ILE A 119 8.28 -17.94 -19.62
CA ILE A 119 8.39 -19.19 -18.86
C ILE A 119 8.18 -20.42 -19.76
N GLY A 120 7.41 -20.29 -20.84
CA GLY A 120 7.26 -21.32 -21.87
C GLY A 120 8.58 -21.67 -22.58
N GLU A 121 9.50 -20.72 -22.72
CA GLU A 121 10.83 -20.95 -23.33
C GLU A 121 11.82 -21.65 -22.37
N ILE A 122 11.51 -21.79 -21.08
CA ILE A 122 12.41 -22.40 -20.09
C ILE A 122 12.28 -23.94 -20.13
N GLU A 123 13.35 -24.62 -20.57
CA GLU A 123 13.43 -26.09 -20.52
C GLU A 123 13.25 -26.59 -19.08
N ASN A 124 12.20 -27.39 -18.85
CA ASN A 124 11.81 -27.89 -17.53
C ASN A 124 11.82 -29.44 -17.53
N PRO A 125 12.49 -30.11 -16.57
CA PRO A 125 12.57 -31.57 -16.49
C PRO A 125 11.23 -32.32 -16.27
N PHE A 126 10.12 -31.61 -16.04
CA PHE A 126 8.77 -32.20 -15.98
C PHE A 126 8.02 -32.16 -17.30
N CYS A 127 8.46 -31.34 -18.26
CA CYS A 127 7.97 -31.37 -19.62
C CYS A 127 8.47 -32.64 -20.34
N GLU A 128 7.62 -33.20 -21.20
CA GLU A 128 8.03 -34.31 -22.07
C GLU A 128 8.98 -33.79 -23.16
N LYS A 129 9.95 -34.61 -23.62
CA LYS A 129 11.00 -34.16 -24.56
C LYS A 129 10.48 -33.70 -25.93
N ASP A 130 9.25 -34.06 -26.27
CA ASP A 130 8.51 -33.65 -27.46
C ASP A 130 7.57 -32.44 -27.21
N LYS A 131 7.48 -31.95 -25.97
CA LYS A 131 6.58 -30.88 -25.50
C LYS A 131 7.31 -29.94 -24.53
N ALA A 132 8.47 -29.43 -24.97
CA ALA A 132 9.47 -28.75 -24.14
C ALA A 132 8.98 -27.46 -23.46
N THR A 133 7.79 -26.94 -23.80
CA THR A 133 7.32 -25.61 -23.40
C THR A 133 6.12 -25.63 -22.44
N CYS A 134 5.98 -26.72 -21.66
CA CYS A 134 4.77 -27.04 -20.90
C CYS A 134 4.42 -26.11 -19.72
N ASN A 135 5.32 -25.19 -19.33
CA ASN A 135 5.22 -24.36 -18.12
C ASN A 135 4.04 -23.36 -18.14
N ALA A 136 3.64 -22.94 -19.33
CA ALA A 136 2.84 -21.74 -19.57
C ALA A 136 1.31 -21.92 -19.44
N GLN A 137 0.82 -23.12 -19.12
CA GLN A 137 -0.64 -23.39 -19.08
C GLN A 137 -1.32 -22.85 -17.80
N ASN A 138 -0.63 -22.81 -16.67
CA ASN A 138 -1.19 -22.35 -15.39
C ASN A 138 -0.27 -21.28 -14.82
N VAL A 139 -0.72 -20.02 -14.81
CA VAL A 139 0.12 -18.83 -14.65
C VAL A 139 -0.35 -18.00 -13.44
N ALA A 140 0.38 -18.10 -12.33
CA ALA A 140 0.11 -17.39 -11.07
C ALA A 140 1.33 -17.50 -10.14
N PHE A 141 1.29 -16.90 -8.95
CA PHE A 141 2.27 -17.17 -7.90
C PHE A 141 2.38 -18.67 -7.57
N ILE A 142 1.24 -19.37 -7.42
CA ILE A 142 1.14 -20.82 -7.36
C ILE A 142 0.35 -21.32 -8.58
N ALA A 143 1.02 -21.97 -9.53
CA ALA A 143 0.37 -22.47 -10.74
C ALA A 143 -0.71 -23.52 -10.43
N VAL A 144 -0.44 -24.51 -9.56
CA VAL A 144 -1.44 -25.53 -9.21
C VAL A 144 -1.48 -25.80 -7.70
N LEU A 145 -2.63 -25.53 -7.07
CA LEU A 145 -2.91 -25.82 -5.66
C LEU A 145 -3.68 -27.15 -5.53
N GLY A 146 -3.14 -28.08 -4.75
CA GLY A 146 -3.71 -29.42 -4.54
C GLY A 146 -3.69 -29.85 -3.08
N GLY A 147 -4.69 -29.40 -2.33
CA GLY A 147 -4.95 -29.82 -0.94
C GLY A 147 -4.12 -29.08 0.11
N GLY A 148 -3.33 -28.08 -0.30
CA GLY A 148 -2.60 -27.17 0.59
C GLY A 148 -3.43 -25.97 1.04
N THR A 149 -2.75 -25.02 1.70
CA THR A 149 -3.32 -23.74 2.12
C THR A 149 -2.43 -22.59 1.68
N VAL A 150 -3.01 -21.55 1.08
CA VAL A 150 -2.35 -20.26 0.86
C VAL A 150 -3.06 -19.22 1.74
N LYS A 151 -2.31 -18.49 2.56
CA LYS A 151 -2.92 -17.52 3.48
C LYS A 151 -2.04 -16.33 3.82
N ASN A 152 -2.66 -15.24 4.29
CA ASN A 152 -1.99 -14.01 4.75
C ASN A 152 -1.01 -13.40 3.73
N LEU A 153 -1.18 -13.71 2.44
CA LEU A 153 -0.27 -13.33 1.36
C LEU A 153 -0.75 -12.04 0.71
N ILE A 154 0.14 -11.06 0.65
CA ILE A 154 -0.09 -9.78 0.00
C ILE A 154 0.79 -9.74 -1.26
N LEU A 155 0.17 -9.68 -2.43
CA LEU A 155 0.86 -9.41 -3.70
C LEU A 155 0.60 -7.95 -4.08
N GLU A 156 1.69 -7.20 -4.27
CA GLU A 156 1.69 -5.79 -4.61
C GLU A 156 2.22 -5.62 -6.03
N ASN A 157 1.51 -4.89 -6.88
CA ASN A 157 1.91 -4.62 -8.27
C ASN A 157 2.34 -5.89 -9.04
N ALA A 158 1.53 -6.96 -8.97
CA ALA A 158 1.79 -8.17 -9.73
C ALA A 158 1.41 -7.95 -11.20
N ASP A 159 2.37 -8.08 -12.12
CA ASP A 159 2.14 -8.07 -13.57
C ASP A 159 2.22 -9.49 -14.12
N ILE A 160 1.09 -9.98 -14.64
CA ILE A 160 0.95 -11.36 -15.12
C ILE A 160 0.37 -11.35 -16.53
N THR A 161 1.17 -11.85 -17.49
CA THR A 161 0.85 -11.84 -18.92
C THR A 161 0.76 -13.25 -19.50
N ALA A 162 -0.30 -13.58 -20.24
CA ALA A 162 -0.44 -14.91 -20.84
C ALA A 162 -1.27 -14.98 -22.14
N SER A 163 -0.73 -15.56 -23.21
CA SER A 163 -1.42 -15.68 -24.52
C SER A 163 -1.46 -17.12 -25.02
N THR A 164 -2.50 -17.54 -25.75
CA THR A 164 -2.66 -18.96 -26.18
C THR A 164 -1.70 -19.45 -27.28
N ASN A 165 -0.54 -18.81 -27.43
CA ASN A 165 0.65 -19.29 -28.14
C ASN A 165 1.86 -19.48 -27.21
N ALA A 166 1.71 -19.17 -25.91
CA ALA A 166 2.68 -19.47 -24.88
C ALA A 166 2.72 -20.99 -24.64
N GLY A 167 3.59 -21.65 -25.39
CA GLY A 167 3.94 -23.06 -25.23
C GLY A 167 2.85 -24.10 -25.52
N ASP A 168 3.13 -25.34 -25.11
CA ASP A 168 2.41 -26.57 -25.44
C ASP A 168 1.06 -26.72 -24.72
N ILE A 169 0.12 -25.79 -24.91
CA ILE A 169 -1.23 -25.85 -24.32
C ILE A 169 -1.95 -27.12 -24.84
N LEU A 170 -2.56 -27.91 -23.94
CA LEU A 170 -3.18 -29.21 -24.27
C LEU A 170 -4.51 -29.11 -25.05
N GLY A 171 -4.74 -28.01 -25.77
CA GLY A 171 -5.94 -27.75 -26.57
C GLY A 171 -7.07 -27.06 -25.80
N LYS A 172 -8.15 -26.73 -26.52
CA LYS A 172 -9.26 -25.87 -26.05
C LYS A 172 -9.88 -26.31 -24.71
N ASP A 173 -9.95 -27.61 -24.44
CA ASP A 173 -10.57 -28.14 -23.22
C ASP A 173 -9.67 -27.95 -21.98
N GLN A 174 -8.40 -27.61 -22.19
CA GLN A 174 -7.35 -27.31 -21.21
C GLN A 174 -6.72 -25.94 -21.53
N PRO A 175 -7.47 -24.83 -21.37
CA PRO A 175 -7.01 -23.50 -21.70
C PRO A 175 -5.92 -23.03 -20.74
N ILE A 176 -5.33 -21.87 -21.05
CA ILE A 176 -4.54 -21.14 -20.05
C ILE A 176 -5.46 -20.74 -18.88
N THR A 177 -5.00 -21.02 -17.66
CA THR A 177 -5.61 -20.51 -16.43
C THR A 177 -4.67 -19.49 -15.79
N VAL A 178 -5.20 -18.35 -15.37
CA VAL A 178 -4.42 -17.23 -14.83
C VAL A 178 -5.07 -16.65 -13.58
N GLY A 179 -4.26 -16.41 -12.56
CA GLY A 179 -4.66 -15.63 -11.39
C GLY A 179 -3.46 -15.05 -10.68
N SER A 180 -3.66 -14.18 -9.69
CA SER A 180 -2.54 -13.63 -8.92
C SER A 180 -1.97 -14.67 -7.95
N ILE A 181 -2.82 -15.22 -7.08
CA ILE A 181 -2.45 -16.17 -6.03
C ILE A 181 -2.37 -17.60 -6.58
N VAL A 182 -3.42 -18.08 -7.28
CA VAL A 182 -3.49 -19.45 -7.83
C VAL A 182 -4.01 -19.46 -9.27
N ALA A 183 -3.39 -20.22 -10.17
CA ALA A 183 -3.93 -20.40 -11.51
C ALA A 183 -4.97 -21.53 -11.57
N TRP A 184 -4.63 -22.74 -11.08
CA TRP A 184 -5.56 -23.87 -10.97
C TRP A 184 -5.64 -24.45 -9.56
N GLN A 185 -6.81 -24.33 -8.92
CA GLN A 185 -7.10 -24.96 -7.64
C GLN A 185 -7.81 -26.30 -7.87
N THR A 186 -7.12 -27.42 -7.61
CA THR A 186 -7.71 -28.77 -7.67
C THR A 186 -8.48 -29.09 -6.38
N SER A 187 -7.94 -28.63 -5.25
CA SER A 187 -8.44 -28.79 -3.88
C SER A 187 -7.60 -27.90 -2.93
N GLY A 188 -8.03 -27.72 -1.68
CA GLY A 188 -7.31 -26.88 -0.68
C GLY A 188 -7.99 -25.54 -0.43
N THR A 189 -7.32 -24.64 0.30
CA THR A 189 -7.89 -23.38 0.81
C THR A 189 -7.04 -22.17 0.43
N ILE A 190 -7.68 -21.06 0.05
CA ILE A 190 -7.05 -19.75 -0.11
C ILE A 190 -7.78 -18.77 0.81
N GLU A 191 -7.10 -18.27 1.85
CA GLU A 191 -7.74 -17.43 2.88
C GLU A 191 -6.92 -16.21 3.33
N GLY A 192 -7.53 -15.03 3.45
CA GLY A 192 -6.83 -13.85 3.95
C GLY A 192 -5.71 -13.38 3.03
N CYS A 193 -5.89 -13.45 1.72
CA CYS A 193 -4.94 -12.93 0.74
C CYS A 193 -5.42 -11.61 0.13
N PHE A 194 -4.48 -10.75 -0.25
CA PHE A 194 -4.72 -9.49 -0.95
C PHE A 194 -3.83 -9.44 -2.19
N ALA A 195 -4.37 -9.04 -3.35
CA ALA A 195 -3.61 -8.88 -4.58
C ALA A 195 -3.94 -7.57 -5.30
N THR A 196 -2.90 -6.90 -5.79
CA THR A 196 -2.95 -5.69 -6.63
C THR A 196 -2.08 -5.86 -7.89
N GLY A 197 -2.26 -5.01 -8.90
CA GLY A 197 -1.56 -5.08 -10.19
C GLY A 197 -2.47 -5.43 -11.36
N THR A 198 -1.95 -6.15 -12.35
CA THR A 198 -2.58 -6.35 -13.66
C THR A 198 -2.43 -7.79 -14.16
N ILE A 199 -3.51 -8.34 -14.73
CA ILE A 199 -3.48 -9.59 -15.50
C ILE A 199 -3.93 -9.31 -16.95
N GLN A 200 -3.03 -9.48 -17.92
CA GLN A 200 -3.32 -9.30 -19.35
C GLN A 200 -3.28 -10.65 -20.09
N THR A 201 -4.35 -11.00 -20.83
CA THR A 201 -4.40 -12.27 -21.60
C THR A 201 -4.93 -12.13 -23.01
N SER A 202 -4.58 -13.08 -23.89
CA SER A 202 -5.10 -13.14 -25.26
C SER A 202 -5.23 -14.55 -25.84
N GLY A 203 -6.05 -14.70 -26.89
CA GLY A 203 -6.32 -15.99 -27.52
C GLY A 203 -7.57 -16.70 -27.00
N ILE A 204 -7.72 -17.99 -27.30
CA ILE A 204 -9.03 -18.68 -27.20
C ILE A 204 -9.17 -19.50 -25.91
N GLY A 205 -10.21 -19.21 -25.13
CA GLY A 205 -10.66 -20.03 -24.00
C GLY A 205 -10.09 -19.63 -22.64
N ASN A 206 -9.40 -18.49 -22.52
CA ASN A 206 -8.64 -18.11 -21.32
C ASN A 206 -9.53 -18.04 -20.08
N VAL A 207 -9.05 -18.57 -18.95
CA VAL A 207 -9.76 -18.50 -17.67
C VAL A 207 -8.97 -17.64 -16.69
N VAL A 208 -9.49 -16.46 -16.38
CA VAL A 208 -8.76 -15.41 -15.65
C VAL A 208 -9.54 -14.97 -14.41
N GLY A 209 -8.91 -14.97 -13.24
CA GLY A 209 -9.51 -14.35 -12.06
C GLY A 209 -8.53 -13.65 -11.13
N GLY A 210 -9.02 -12.61 -10.46
CA GLY A 210 -8.17 -11.72 -9.66
C GLY A 210 -7.42 -12.41 -8.52
N ILE A 211 -7.95 -13.51 -7.97
CA ILE A 211 -7.27 -14.39 -6.99
C ILE A 211 -7.00 -15.78 -7.58
N VAL A 212 -8.01 -16.39 -8.22
CA VAL A 212 -7.94 -17.74 -8.78
C VAL A 212 -8.37 -17.76 -10.25
N GLY A 213 -7.58 -18.38 -11.12
CA GLY A 213 -8.02 -18.67 -12.49
C GLY A 213 -9.18 -19.67 -12.49
N ASN A 214 -8.86 -20.95 -12.33
CA ASN A 214 -9.79 -22.07 -12.43
C ASN A 214 -9.91 -22.85 -11.11
N MET A 215 -11.13 -23.16 -10.68
CA MET A 215 -11.39 -24.05 -9.55
C MET A 215 -12.04 -25.36 -10.00
N LYS A 216 -11.42 -26.50 -9.66
CA LYS A 216 -12.07 -27.83 -9.67
C LYS A 216 -12.65 -28.20 -8.31
N GLY A 217 -12.08 -27.67 -7.22
CA GLY A 217 -12.67 -27.77 -5.89
C GLY A 217 -11.83 -27.11 -4.80
N GLY A 218 -12.39 -27.05 -3.59
CA GLY A 218 -11.79 -26.33 -2.45
C GLY A 218 -12.49 -25.00 -2.17
N THR A 219 -11.86 -24.20 -1.30
CA THR A 219 -12.44 -22.97 -0.74
C THR A 219 -11.58 -21.75 -1.07
N VAL A 220 -12.23 -20.63 -1.39
CA VAL A 220 -11.64 -19.30 -1.55
C VAL A 220 -12.43 -18.33 -0.67
N LYS A 221 -11.81 -17.76 0.37
CA LYS A 221 -12.52 -16.93 1.35
C LYS A 221 -11.71 -15.81 2.00
N ASN A 222 -12.37 -14.78 2.49
CA ASN A 222 -11.75 -13.66 3.21
C ASN A 222 -10.60 -13.01 2.41
N ASN A 223 -10.72 -12.88 1.08
CA ASN A 223 -9.69 -12.30 0.20
C ASN A 223 -10.15 -10.98 -0.43
N LEU A 224 -9.19 -10.11 -0.79
CA LEU A 224 -9.39 -8.90 -1.59
C LEU A 224 -8.59 -8.97 -2.89
N SER A 225 -9.21 -8.60 -4.02
CA SER A 225 -8.49 -8.33 -5.26
C SER A 225 -8.80 -6.93 -5.75
N THR A 226 -7.75 -6.12 -5.94
CA THR A 226 -7.81 -4.88 -6.75
C THR A 226 -7.18 -5.06 -8.14
N VAL A 227 -6.76 -6.29 -8.48
CA VAL A 227 -6.10 -6.63 -9.76
C VAL A 227 -6.97 -6.29 -10.96
N SER A 228 -6.46 -5.47 -11.88
CA SER A 228 -7.13 -5.14 -13.14
C SER A 228 -7.00 -6.28 -14.15
N LEU A 229 -8.09 -6.66 -14.79
CA LEU A 229 -8.15 -7.83 -15.70
C LEU A 229 -8.38 -7.39 -17.15
N TYR A 230 -7.40 -7.61 -18.01
CA TYR A 230 -7.41 -7.26 -19.43
C TYR A 230 -7.46 -8.52 -20.30
N VAL A 231 -8.66 -9.04 -20.56
CA VAL A 231 -8.89 -10.33 -21.24
C VAL A 231 -9.26 -10.13 -22.71
N SER A 232 -8.46 -10.68 -23.62
CA SER A 232 -8.72 -10.71 -25.06
C SER A 232 -8.99 -12.12 -25.56
N GLY A 233 -9.72 -12.22 -26.68
CA GLY A 233 -9.93 -13.44 -27.43
C GLY A 233 -11.14 -14.30 -27.02
N ASN A 234 -11.65 -15.04 -28.02
CA ASN A 234 -12.91 -15.78 -27.96
C ASN A 234 -13.01 -16.81 -26.83
N GLU A 235 -14.22 -17.05 -26.31
CA GLU A 235 -14.55 -18.03 -25.27
C GLU A 235 -13.77 -17.86 -23.94
N SER A 236 -13.22 -16.67 -23.70
CA SER A 236 -12.50 -16.34 -22.46
C SER A 236 -13.43 -15.87 -21.34
N TYR A 237 -13.10 -16.20 -20.09
CA TYR A 237 -13.93 -15.94 -18.91
C TYR A 237 -13.14 -15.18 -17.84
N ALA A 238 -13.69 -14.05 -17.38
CA ALA A 238 -13.07 -13.16 -16.42
C ALA A 238 -13.91 -13.06 -15.13
N GLY A 239 -13.27 -13.22 -13.97
CA GLY A 239 -13.94 -13.10 -12.67
C GLY A 239 -13.13 -12.32 -11.64
N GLY A 240 -13.74 -11.35 -10.96
CA GLY A 240 -13.00 -10.50 -10.01
C GLY A 240 -12.25 -11.28 -8.91
N ILE A 241 -12.78 -12.43 -8.48
CA ILE A 241 -12.08 -13.36 -7.58
C ILE A 241 -11.69 -14.66 -8.32
N VAL A 242 -12.65 -15.30 -8.99
CA VAL A 242 -12.49 -16.62 -9.61
C VAL A 242 -12.90 -16.58 -11.09
N GLY A 243 -11.99 -16.91 -12.01
CA GLY A 243 -12.28 -16.92 -13.44
C GLY A 243 -13.34 -17.92 -13.85
N ALA A 244 -13.16 -19.20 -13.52
CA ALA A 244 -14.16 -20.23 -13.74
C ALA A 244 -14.16 -21.38 -12.72
N THR A 245 -15.29 -22.06 -12.63
CA THR A 245 -15.50 -23.28 -11.82
C THR A 245 -15.84 -24.47 -12.73
N ARG A 246 -15.14 -25.58 -12.50
CA ARG A 246 -15.15 -26.82 -13.31
C ARG A 246 -15.30 -28.08 -12.43
N GLY A 247 -15.98 -27.94 -11.30
CA GLY A 247 -16.20 -28.95 -10.27
C GLY A 247 -17.00 -28.36 -9.11
N ASN A 248 -16.65 -28.71 -7.86
CA ASN A 248 -17.44 -28.36 -6.67
C ASN A 248 -16.69 -27.36 -5.79
N ALA A 249 -17.08 -26.09 -5.81
CA ALA A 249 -16.31 -24.97 -5.24
C ALA A 249 -17.08 -24.13 -4.21
N THR A 250 -16.37 -23.66 -3.18
CA THR A 250 -16.90 -22.71 -2.18
C THR A 250 -16.19 -21.36 -2.32
N ILE A 251 -16.95 -20.30 -2.59
CA ILE A 251 -16.48 -18.92 -2.74
C ILE A 251 -17.27 -18.05 -1.76
N GLU A 252 -16.75 -17.85 -0.55
CA GLU A 252 -17.43 -17.13 0.53
C GLU A 252 -16.64 -15.88 0.93
N THR A 253 -17.29 -14.82 1.40
CA THR A 253 -16.63 -13.67 2.07
C THR A 253 -15.41 -13.09 1.32
N ASN A 254 -15.49 -12.84 0.01
CA ASN A 254 -14.43 -12.17 -0.77
C ASN A 254 -14.87 -10.79 -1.28
N ALA A 255 -13.93 -9.86 -1.49
CA ALA A 255 -14.17 -8.55 -2.08
C ALA A 255 -13.34 -8.34 -3.37
N TYR A 256 -13.97 -7.87 -4.44
CA TYR A 256 -13.30 -7.39 -5.64
C TYR A 256 -13.50 -5.88 -5.78
N ASP A 257 -12.41 -5.13 -5.66
CA ASP A 257 -12.39 -3.67 -5.54
C ASP A 257 -11.42 -3.06 -6.58
N GLY A 258 -11.22 -3.77 -7.70
CA GLY A 258 -10.24 -3.43 -8.73
C GLY A 258 -10.80 -2.61 -9.88
N ASN A 259 -9.97 -1.70 -10.39
CA ASN A 259 -10.37 -0.62 -11.30
C ASN A 259 -10.95 -1.08 -12.65
N SER A 260 -10.71 -2.32 -13.10
CA SER A 260 -11.19 -2.77 -14.41
C SER A 260 -11.31 -4.28 -14.57
N ILE A 261 -12.41 -4.75 -15.18
CA ILE A 261 -12.50 -6.07 -15.80
C ILE A 261 -12.96 -5.89 -17.24
N VAL A 262 -12.01 -5.98 -18.17
CA VAL A 262 -12.24 -5.91 -19.61
C VAL A 262 -12.21 -7.33 -20.18
N ASN A 263 -13.24 -7.70 -20.95
CA ASN A 263 -13.26 -8.94 -21.71
C ASN A 263 -13.82 -8.67 -23.11
N ASN A 264 -12.95 -8.71 -24.12
CA ASN A 264 -13.32 -8.40 -25.51
C ASN A 264 -13.49 -9.67 -26.39
N GLY A 265 -13.55 -10.84 -25.76
CA GLY A 265 -14.05 -12.06 -26.39
C GLY A 265 -15.57 -12.06 -26.58
N ASP A 266 -16.13 -13.25 -26.79
CA ASP A 266 -17.57 -13.54 -26.73
C ASP A 266 -17.97 -14.34 -25.48
N GLY A 267 -17.07 -14.44 -24.49
CA GLY A 267 -17.29 -15.09 -23.21
C GLY A 267 -17.94 -14.18 -22.15
N ALA A 268 -17.55 -14.33 -20.89
CA ALA A 268 -18.28 -13.74 -19.76
C ALA A 268 -17.41 -12.96 -18.75
N ILE A 269 -18.06 -12.05 -18.04
CA ILE A 269 -17.55 -11.28 -16.90
C ILE A 269 -18.45 -11.53 -15.68
N GLY A 270 -17.86 -11.70 -14.50
CA GLY A 270 -18.57 -11.62 -13.22
C GLY A 270 -17.72 -10.94 -12.14
N GLY A 271 -18.33 -10.11 -11.30
CA GLY A 271 -17.61 -9.39 -10.24
C GLY A 271 -16.94 -10.30 -9.20
N ILE A 272 -17.43 -11.54 -9.04
CA ILE A 272 -16.82 -12.57 -8.18
C ILE A 272 -16.43 -13.80 -9.01
N LEU A 273 -17.36 -14.38 -9.77
CA LEU A 273 -17.16 -15.61 -10.56
C LEU A 273 -17.51 -15.39 -12.04
N GLY A 274 -16.55 -15.61 -12.94
CA GLY A 274 -16.76 -15.42 -14.39
C GLY A 274 -17.68 -16.47 -15.02
N TYR A 275 -17.40 -17.76 -14.83
CA TYR A 275 -18.15 -18.86 -15.45
C TYR A 275 -18.23 -20.14 -14.58
N LEU A 276 -19.44 -20.68 -14.39
CA LEU A 276 -19.62 -22.08 -13.95
C LEU A 276 -19.86 -22.99 -15.17
N GLU A 277 -18.89 -23.84 -15.48
CA GLU A 277 -18.93 -24.78 -16.61
C GLU A 277 -19.64 -26.09 -16.27
N LYS A 278 -19.29 -26.68 -15.11
CA LYS A 278 -19.76 -27.99 -14.65
C LYS A 278 -19.59 -28.14 -13.14
N GLY A 279 -20.46 -28.93 -12.51
CA GLY A 279 -20.48 -29.15 -11.07
C GLY A 279 -21.38 -28.14 -10.34
N SER A 280 -21.00 -27.77 -9.12
CA SER A 280 -21.72 -26.81 -8.29
C SER A 280 -20.80 -25.74 -7.68
N ALA A 281 -21.33 -24.55 -7.46
CA ALA A 281 -20.61 -23.47 -6.78
C ALA A 281 -21.49 -22.81 -5.71
N THR A 282 -20.99 -22.68 -4.49
CA THR A 282 -21.61 -21.81 -3.47
C THR A 282 -20.93 -20.45 -3.52
N VAL A 283 -21.72 -19.37 -3.69
CA VAL A 283 -21.24 -17.98 -3.66
C VAL A 283 -21.98 -17.20 -2.58
N SER A 284 -21.27 -16.78 -1.54
CA SER A 284 -21.86 -16.20 -0.33
C SER A 284 -21.09 -14.98 0.20
N GLN A 285 -21.81 -14.06 0.85
CA GLN A 285 -21.28 -12.87 1.55
C GLN A 285 -20.15 -12.13 0.81
N SER A 286 -20.18 -12.06 -0.52
CA SER A 286 -19.07 -11.54 -1.34
C SER A 286 -19.45 -10.23 -2.03
N TYR A 287 -18.49 -9.36 -2.30
CA TYR A 287 -18.72 -7.95 -2.65
C TYR A 287 -17.91 -7.51 -3.88
N PHE A 288 -18.47 -6.66 -4.73
CA PHE A 288 -17.78 -6.17 -5.93
C PHE A 288 -18.18 -4.73 -6.34
N GLY A 289 -17.28 -4.02 -7.01
CA GLY A 289 -17.56 -2.71 -7.61
C GLY A 289 -18.73 -2.72 -8.60
N SER A 290 -19.75 -1.91 -8.32
CA SER A 290 -21.03 -1.85 -9.05
C SER A 290 -20.94 -1.27 -10.47
N ASP A 291 -19.88 -0.53 -10.71
CA ASP A 291 -19.43 0.04 -11.97
C ASP A 291 -18.64 -0.97 -12.82
N ILE A 292 -17.85 -1.84 -12.19
CA ILE A 292 -16.96 -2.78 -12.90
C ILE A 292 -17.72 -3.96 -13.53
N ALA A 293 -18.75 -4.48 -12.88
CA ALA A 293 -19.47 -5.67 -13.36
C ALA A 293 -21.00 -5.57 -13.17
N LYS A 294 -21.76 -6.01 -14.17
CA LYS A 294 -23.25 -6.02 -14.12
C LYS A 294 -23.83 -7.09 -13.21
N ARG A 295 -23.04 -8.12 -12.85
CA ARG A 295 -23.44 -9.28 -12.03
C ARG A 295 -22.23 -9.84 -11.30
N GLY A 296 -22.42 -10.35 -10.08
CA GLY A 296 -21.35 -11.02 -9.32
C GLY A 296 -20.99 -12.40 -9.86
N VAL A 297 -21.96 -13.11 -10.49
CA VAL A 297 -21.73 -14.34 -11.23
C VAL A 297 -22.12 -14.12 -12.68
N GLY A 298 -21.19 -14.39 -13.61
CA GLY A 298 -21.34 -14.16 -15.04
C GLY A 298 -22.19 -15.22 -15.74
N LEU A 299 -21.53 -16.18 -16.39
CA LEU A 299 -22.20 -17.27 -17.12
C LEU A 299 -22.36 -18.52 -16.23
N ILE A 300 -23.45 -19.25 -16.45
CA ILE A 300 -23.76 -20.52 -15.77
C ILE A 300 -24.19 -21.51 -16.86
N SER A 301 -23.57 -22.68 -16.89
CA SER A 301 -23.88 -23.76 -17.83
C SER A 301 -25.19 -24.48 -17.46
N LYS A 302 -25.89 -25.06 -18.46
CA LYS A 302 -27.28 -25.53 -18.30
C LYS A 302 -27.45 -26.63 -17.25
N ASP A 303 -26.46 -27.50 -17.12
CA ASP A 303 -26.50 -28.71 -16.29
C ASP A 303 -25.77 -28.49 -14.94
N THR A 304 -25.85 -27.28 -14.38
CA THR A 304 -25.06 -26.86 -13.21
C THR A 304 -25.88 -26.06 -12.19
N THR A 305 -25.40 -26.02 -10.94
CA THR A 305 -26.08 -25.31 -9.85
C THR A 305 -25.17 -24.27 -9.19
N VAL A 306 -25.71 -23.07 -8.98
CA VAL A 306 -25.09 -22.04 -8.12
C VAL A 306 -25.99 -21.81 -6.90
N GLU A 307 -25.43 -21.97 -5.71
CA GLU A 307 -26.09 -21.62 -4.45
C GLU A 307 -25.69 -20.20 -4.05
N LEU A 308 -26.69 -19.31 -3.92
CA LEU A 308 -26.48 -17.90 -3.61
C LEU A 308 -26.97 -17.58 -2.19
N ASN A 309 -26.16 -17.85 -1.17
CA ASN A 309 -26.53 -17.64 0.24
C ASN A 309 -25.95 -16.32 0.76
N GLY A 310 -26.80 -15.30 0.94
CA GLY A 310 -26.35 -13.92 1.19
C GLY A 310 -25.73 -13.21 -0.04
N SER A 311 -25.57 -13.96 -1.14
CA SER A 311 -25.16 -13.59 -2.50
C SER A 311 -23.81 -12.88 -2.68
N ALA A 312 -23.44 -12.69 -3.94
CA ALA A 312 -22.54 -11.62 -4.34
C ALA A 312 -23.34 -10.30 -4.39
N LYS A 313 -22.77 -9.19 -3.88
CA LYS A 313 -23.42 -7.87 -3.78
C LYS A 313 -22.58 -6.80 -4.48
N SER A 314 -23.22 -5.95 -5.27
CA SER A 314 -22.59 -4.77 -5.87
C SER A 314 -22.75 -3.54 -4.98
N ALA A 315 -21.69 -2.75 -4.79
CA ALA A 315 -21.78 -1.41 -4.22
C ALA A 315 -20.79 -0.46 -4.93
N LYS A 316 -20.93 0.86 -4.74
CA LYS A 316 -20.00 1.86 -5.28
C LYS A 316 -18.74 2.04 -4.40
N ASP A 317 -18.88 1.77 -3.12
CA ASP A 317 -17.82 1.84 -2.12
C ASP A 317 -17.83 0.51 -1.36
N LEU A 318 -16.67 -0.16 -1.29
CA LEU A 318 -16.48 -1.39 -0.53
C LEU A 318 -15.74 -1.16 0.80
N ASN A 319 -15.13 0.00 1.03
CA ASN A 319 -14.30 0.30 2.20
C ASN A 319 -15.13 0.70 3.44
N THR A 320 -16.17 -0.10 3.71
CA THR A 320 -17.20 0.19 4.72
C THR A 320 -17.22 -0.83 5.85
N SER A 321 -17.73 -0.43 7.01
CA SER A 321 -17.89 -1.29 8.20
C SER A 321 -18.57 -2.62 7.89
N ASP A 322 -19.59 -2.61 7.05
CA ASP A 322 -20.47 -3.75 6.80
C ASP A 322 -19.80 -4.79 5.89
N VAL A 323 -18.94 -4.34 4.97
CA VAL A 323 -18.11 -5.22 4.13
C VAL A 323 -16.97 -5.79 4.95
N VAL A 324 -16.25 -4.94 5.70
CA VAL A 324 -15.24 -5.36 6.69
C VAL A 324 -15.79 -6.44 7.63
N CYS A 325 -17.00 -6.23 8.13
CA CYS A 325 -17.67 -7.17 9.02
C CYS A 325 -17.89 -8.55 8.36
N ALA A 326 -18.34 -8.57 7.11
CA ALA A 326 -18.54 -9.81 6.37
C ALA A 326 -17.21 -10.51 6.04
N LEU A 327 -16.15 -9.77 5.68
CA LEU A 327 -14.80 -10.33 5.46
C LEU A 327 -14.15 -10.85 6.75
N ASN A 328 -14.55 -10.33 7.91
CA ASN A 328 -14.23 -10.90 9.23
C ASN A 328 -15.16 -12.07 9.63
N ASN A 329 -15.97 -12.60 8.71
CA ASN A 329 -16.90 -13.72 8.91
C ASN A 329 -18.13 -13.39 9.79
N GLY A 330 -18.48 -12.11 9.93
CA GLY A 330 -19.63 -11.63 10.71
C GLY A 330 -20.98 -12.14 10.20
N LYS A 331 -21.89 -12.45 11.14
CA LYS A 331 -23.20 -13.08 10.91
C LYS A 331 -24.22 -12.61 11.95
N ASP A 332 -25.49 -12.55 11.57
CA ASP A 332 -26.64 -12.30 12.45
C ASP A 332 -26.51 -11.05 13.36
N GLY A 333 -25.88 -9.99 12.85
CA GLY A 333 -25.62 -8.74 13.56
C GLY A 333 -24.39 -8.75 14.48
N SER A 334 -23.71 -9.89 14.61
CA SER A 334 -22.43 -10.00 15.32
C SER A 334 -21.26 -9.66 14.39
N CYS A 335 -20.37 -8.78 14.86
CA CYS A 335 -19.17 -8.36 14.16
C CYS A 335 -17.93 -8.70 14.99
N PRO A 336 -17.19 -9.77 14.67
CA PRO A 336 -15.97 -10.12 15.39
C PRO A 336 -14.79 -9.24 14.97
N ASP A 337 -13.86 -9.00 15.90
CA ASP A 337 -12.53 -8.53 15.56
C ASP A 337 -11.84 -9.53 14.62
N GLY A 338 -11.11 -9.03 13.63
CA GLY A 338 -10.44 -9.86 12.64
C GLY A 338 -9.36 -9.12 11.87
N VAL A 339 -8.91 -9.72 10.77
CA VAL A 339 -7.81 -9.19 9.96
C VAL A 339 -8.24 -8.08 9.01
N TRP A 340 -9.54 -7.96 8.70
CA TRP A 340 -10.07 -6.91 7.84
C TRP A 340 -10.44 -5.66 8.63
N SER A 341 -10.20 -4.50 8.03
CA SER A 341 -10.44 -3.17 8.59
C SER A 341 -10.70 -2.16 7.46
N ILE A 342 -11.22 -0.98 7.79
CA ILE A 342 -11.31 0.13 6.84
C ILE A 342 -9.88 0.61 6.56
N GLY A 343 -9.50 0.72 5.29
CA GLY A 343 -8.18 1.20 4.86
C GLY A 343 -8.20 2.65 4.38
N ALA A 344 -7.14 3.07 3.69
CA ALA A 344 -6.94 4.46 3.29
C ALA A 344 -8.00 4.91 2.27
N THR A 345 -8.18 4.12 1.21
CA THR A 345 -9.19 4.34 0.16
C THR A 345 -9.91 3.03 -0.15
N HIS A 346 -9.15 1.93 -0.23
CA HIS A 346 -9.64 0.55 -0.30
C HIS A 346 -9.66 -0.16 1.07
N LEU A 347 -10.31 -1.33 1.13
CA LEU A 347 -10.30 -2.24 2.27
C LEU A 347 -8.88 -2.66 2.71
N SER A 348 -8.68 -2.87 4.02
CA SER A 348 -7.37 -3.15 4.61
C SER A 348 -7.27 -4.53 5.27
N LEU A 349 -6.26 -5.31 4.87
CA LEU A 349 -5.89 -6.62 5.40
C LEU A 349 -4.70 -6.52 6.35
N ASN A 350 -4.83 -6.98 7.59
CA ASN A 350 -3.76 -6.91 8.61
C ASN A 350 -3.16 -5.49 8.78
N ARG A 351 -4.01 -4.44 8.61
CA ARG A 351 -3.62 -3.02 8.54
C ARG A 351 -2.69 -2.66 7.37
N VAL A 352 -2.85 -3.36 6.25
CA VAL A 352 -2.24 -3.09 4.93
C VAL A 352 -3.36 -2.79 3.93
N SER A 353 -3.28 -1.65 3.26
CA SER A 353 -4.26 -1.10 2.30
C SER A 353 -3.53 -0.65 1.04
N VAL A 354 -4.24 -0.16 0.02
CA VAL A 354 -3.67 0.79 -0.97
C VAL A 354 -4.34 2.15 -0.88
N ASN A 355 -3.71 3.17 -1.47
CA ASN A 355 -4.27 4.51 -1.73
C ASN A 355 -4.80 4.64 -3.17
N ASP A 356 -5.31 5.81 -3.56
CA ASP A 356 -5.86 6.09 -4.89
C ASP A 356 -4.85 5.90 -6.04
N ASN A 357 -3.54 6.04 -5.76
CA ASN A 357 -2.46 5.80 -6.73
C ASN A 357 -2.08 4.30 -6.81
N GLY A 358 -2.69 3.43 -6.00
CA GLY A 358 -2.43 1.99 -5.97
C GLY A 358 -1.23 1.56 -5.10
N ASN A 359 -0.53 2.49 -4.46
CA ASN A 359 0.64 2.22 -3.61
C ASN A 359 0.20 1.55 -2.30
N ILE A 360 0.98 0.58 -1.77
CA ILE A 360 0.69 -0.02 -0.46
C ILE A 360 0.89 1.01 0.66
N VAL A 361 -0.12 1.08 1.52
CA VAL A 361 -0.19 1.92 2.72
C VAL A 361 -0.33 1.06 3.95
N TYR A 362 0.53 1.31 4.95
CA TYR A 362 0.51 0.63 6.25
C TYR A 362 -0.07 1.53 7.33
N THR A 363 -0.87 0.97 8.24
CA THR A 363 -1.26 1.70 9.47
C THR A 363 -0.19 1.55 10.54
N VAL A 364 0.32 2.69 11.03
CA VAL A 364 1.20 2.76 12.20
C VAL A 364 0.39 3.31 13.37
N ASN A 365 0.09 2.45 14.35
CA ASN A 365 -0.69 2.84 15.54
C ASN A 365 0.25 3.36 16.64
N PHE A 366 -0.20 4.37 17.38
CA PHE A 366 0.47 4.90 18.56
C PHE A 366 -0.34 4.50 19.81
N ASP A 367 0.27 3.70 20.68
CA ASP A 367 -0.32 3.15 21.90
C ASP A 367 0.17 3.96 23.11
N ALA A 368 -0.76 4.52 23.88
CA ALA A 368 -0.45 5.31 25.08
C ALA A 368 0.20 4.49 26.22
N ASN A 369 0.38 3.17 26.06
CA ASN A 369 1.11 2.29 26.98
C ASN A 369 0.65 2.46 28.44
N LYS A 370 -0.63 2.13 28.67
CA LYS A 370 -1.39 2.33 29.92
C LYS A 370 -1.75 3.79 30.24
N GLY A 371 -1.36 4.75 29.42
CA GLY A 371 -1.91 6.11 29.41
C GLY A 371 -3.24 6.21 28.64
N VAL A 372 -3.72 7.44 28.48
CA VAL A 372 -4.92 7.79 27.74
C VAL A 372 -4.65 8.90 26.73
N PHE A 373 -5.37 8.89 25.61
CA PHE A 373 -5.42 9.99 24.65
C PHE A 373 -6.69 10.85 24.86
N SER A 374 -6.69 12.08 24.34
CA SER A 374 -7.91 12.89 24.27
C SER A 374 -8.91 12.33 23.24
N LYS A 375 -10.20 12.65 23.39
CA LYS A 375 -11.29 12.10 22.56
C LYS A 375 -11.16 12.35 21.06
N SER A 376 -10.40 13.38 20.66
CA SER A 376 -10.15 13.77 19.26
C SER A 376 -8.67 13.67 18.87
N ALA A 377 -7.90 12.82 19.55
CA ALA A 377 -6.49 12.62 19.29
C ALA A 377 -6.24 11.92 17.94
N LYS A 378 -5.17 12.33 17.23
CA LYS A 378 -4.58 11.52 16.17
C LYS A 378 -3.70 10.46 16.81
N THR A 379 -4.12 9.19 16.73
CA THR A 379 -3.48 8.03 17.37
C THR A 379 -2.94 7.01 16.38
N ALA A 380 -3.02 7.28 15.08
CA ALA A 380 -2.46 6.46 14.03
C ALA A 380 -2.04 7.30 12.83
N LEU A 381 -1.11 6.77 12.04
CA LEU A 381 -0.71 7.27 10.72
C LEU A 381 -1.02 6.23 9.66
N LEU A 382 -1.27 6.70 8.44
CA LEU A 382 -1.30 5.92 7.22
C LEU A 382 -0.13 6.39 6.38
N LEU A 383 0.82 5.49 6.11
CA LEU A 383 2.12 5.80 5.50
C LEU A 383 2.42 4.85 4.33
N GLU A 384 2.96 5.37 3.23
CA GLU A 384 3.42 4.57 2.08
C GLU A 384 4.65 3.72 2.45
N ALA A 385 4.83 2.57 1.80
CA ALA A 385 5.99 1.70 2.03
C ALA A 385 7.33 2.44 1.88
N GLY A 386 8.10 2.55 2.97
CA GLY A 386 9.38 3.26 3.02
C GLY A 386 9.34 4.69 3.59
N GLU A 387 8.16 5.29 3.84
CA GLU A 387 8.07 6.60 4.51
C GLU A 387 8.58 6.55 5.96
N LYS A 388 9.07 7.68 6.48
CA LYS A 388 9.58 7.78 7.85
C LYS A 388 8.41 7.80 8.86
N ILE A 389 8.56 7.05 9.94
CA ILE A 389 7.63 7.11 11.08
C ILE A 389 7.97 8.36 11.90
N SER A 390 7.15 9.40 11.74
CA SER A 390 7.29 10.69 12.44
C SER A 390 6.16 10.88 13.44
N ALA A 391 6.48 11.26 14.68
CA ALA A 391 5.47 11.46 15.73
C ALA A 391 4.93 12.91 15.80
N ALA A 392 5.34 13.80 14.89
CA ALA A 392 5.04 15.23 14.94
C ALA A 392 3.54 15.56 14.93
N GLU A 393 2.73 14.72 14.28
CA GLU A 393 1.28 14.90 14.18
C GLU A 393 0.48 14.19 15.27
N ILE A 394 1.13 13.36 16.09
CA ILE A 394 0.47 12.51 17.08
C ILE A 394 0.21 13.29 18.36
N THR A 395 -1.03 13.21 18.85
CA THR A 395 -1.44 13.90 20.07
C THR A 395 -0.75 13.27 21.28
N ARG A 396 -0.07 14.08 22.12
CA ARG A 396 0.61 13.57 23.32
C ARG A 396 -0.40 12.95 24.31
N PRO A 397 -0.21 11.70 24.76
CA PRO A 397 -1.07 11.07 25.76
C PRO A 397 -0.75 11.59 27.19
N THR A 398 -1.60 11.24 28.16
CA THR A 398 -1.35 11.48 29.60
C THR A 398 -1.51 10.19 30.42
N ARG A 399 -0.85 10.09 31.59
CA ARG A 399 -0.92 8.89 32.44
C ARG A 399 -0.65 9.21 33.92
N GLY A 400 -1.69 9.64 34.63
CA GLY A 400 -1.73 9.69 36.10
C GLY A 400 -0.53 10.42 36.74
N ASP A 401 0.25 9.68 37.52
CA ASP A 401 1.43 10.07 38.28
C ASP A 401 2.75 9.96 37.48
N THR A 402 2.70 9.85 36.15
CA THR A 402 3.87 9.75 35.27
C THR A 402 3.84 10.78 34.13
N ILE A 403 5.02 11.26 33.74
CA ILE A 403 5.17 12.21 32.62
C ILE A 403 5.53 11.48 31.32
N PHE A 404 4.96 11.94 30.21
CA PHE A 404 5.24 11.42 28.87
C PHE A 404 6.66 11.80 28.45
N ALA A 405 7.50 10.79 28.21
CA ALA A 405 8.93 10.97 27.87
C ALA A 405 9.21 10.86 26.35
N GLY A 406 8.27 10.37 25.56
CA GLY A 406 8.41 10.18 24.11
C GLY A 406 7.90 8.82 23.64
N TRP A 407 8.34 8.38 22.46
CA TRP A 407 7.86 7.19 21.76
C TRP A 407 8.97 6.16 21.58
N ALA A 408 8.64 4.86 21.60
CA ALA A 408 9.58 3.75 21.40
C ALA A 408 8.94 2.58 20.62
N LEU A 409 9.79 1.71 20.08
CA LEU A 409 9.37 0.56 19.27
C LEU A 409 8.83 -0.64 20.07
N THR A 410 9.00 -0.65 21.41
CA THR A 410 8.51 -1.72 22.29
C THR A 410 7.82 -1.16 23.55
N ALA A 411 6.87 -1.90 24.10
CA ALA A 411 6.06 -1.46 25.25
C ALA A 411 6.82 -1.46 26.60
N ASP A 412 7.98 -2.10 26.68
CA ASP A 412 8.82 -2.25 27.87
C ASP A 412 10.00 -1.27 27.94
N ALA A 413 10.23 -0.49 26.88
CA ALA A 413 11.31 0.48 26.74
C ALA A 413 11.36 1.50 27.89
N LYS A 414 12.58 1.82 28.33
CA LYS A 414 12.86 2.74 29.45
C LYS A 414 13.17 4.18 29.03
N ALA A 415 13.50 4.37 27.76
CA ALA A 415 13.76 5.65 27.13
C ALA A 415 13.05 5.69 25.77
N PRO A 416 12.67 6.87 25.25
CA PRO A 416 12.23 7.00 23.87
C PRO A 416 13.34 6.60 22.89
N ALA A 417 12.96 6.23 21.67
CA ALA A 417 13.90 6.01 20.58
C ALA A 417 14.28 7.34 19.91
N GLU A 418 15.55 7.49 19.53
CA GLU A 418 16.04 8.66 18.78
C GLU A 418 15.50 8.69 17.33
N ASP A 419 15.23 7.51 16.76
CA ASP A 419 14.52 7.33 15.50
C ASP A 419 13.52 6.18 15.60
N LEU A 420 12.37 6.33 14.95
CA LEU A 420 11.35 5.28 14.82
C LEU A 420 11.50 4.51 13.49
N GLY A 421 12.41 4.94 12.61
CA GLY A 421 12.73 4.29 11.34
C GLY A 421 11.70 4.52 10.24
N THR A 422 11.68 3.65 9.25
CA THR A 422 10.74 3.68 8.12
C THR A 422 9.72 2.57 8.19
N VAL A 423 8.52 2.81 7.66
CA VAL A 423 7.45 1.83 7.65
C VAL A 423 7.68 0.76 6.57
N THR A 424 7.60 -0.51 6.96
CA THR A 424 7.75 -1.68 6.05
C THR A 424 6.70 -2.76 6.31
N LYS A 425 5.79 -2.50 7.26
CA LYS A 425 4.66 -3.32 7.69
C LYS A 425 3.81 -2.52 8.67
N ALA A 426 2.57 -2.95 8.89
CA ALA A 426 1.77 -2.50 10.01
C ALA A 426 2.53 -2.63 11.35
N THR A 427 2.54 -1.57 12.14
CA THR A 427 3.40 -1.44 13.33
C THR A 427 2.65 -0.74 14.47
N THR A 428 3.03 -1.03 15.71
CA THR A 428 2.58 -0.28 16.90
C THR A 428 3.79 0.37 17.56
N ILE A 429 3.68 1.67 17.84
CA ILE A 429 4.65 2.51 18.55
C ILE A 429 4.10 2.77 19.95
N TYR A 430 4.94 2.73 20.99
CA TYR A 430 4.51 2.77 22.39
C TYR A 430 5.01 4.02 23.11
N ALA A 431 4.15 4.62 23.93
CA ALA A 431 4.53 5.73 24.79
C ALA A 431 5.49 5.27 25.90
N VAL A 432 6.51 6.08 26.16
CA VAL A 432 7.45 5.92 27.27
C VAL A 432 7.09 6.90 28.38
N TRP A 433 7.17 6.43 29.62
CA TRP A 433 6.72 7.15 30.81
C TRP A 433 7.85 7.21 31.84
N LYS A 434 8.14 8.41 32.35
CA LYS A 434 9.07 8.64 33.47
C LYS A 434 8.31 8.73 34.79
N ASN A 435 8.96 8.30 35.88
CA ASN A 435 8.43 8.49 37.21
C ASN A 435 8.45 9.99 37.59
N MET A 436 7.62 10.34 38.57
CA MET A 436 7.65 11.65 39.21
C MET A 436 8.00 11.50 40.69
N PHE A 437 8.88 12.35 41.18
CA PHE A 437 9.35 12.38 42.57
C PHE A 437 8.80 13.60 43.30
N THR A 438 8.50 13.41 44.58
CA THR A 438 7.98 14.46 45.46
C THR A 438 9.14 15.11 46.20
N ILE A 439 9.53 16.30 45.75
CA ILE A 439 10.51 17.13 46.44
C ILE A 439 9.78 17.92 47.52
N THR A 440 10.17 17.75 48.77
CA THR A 440 9.59 18.44 49.92
C THR A 440 10.47 19.63 50.31
N PHE A 441 9.83 20.73 50.68
CA PHE A 441 10.48 21.90 51.24
C PHE A 441 9.92 22.13 52.65
N ASP A 442 10.78 22.18 53.65
CA ASP A 442 10.45 22.44 55.06
C ASP A 442 10.92 23.84 55.44
N ALA A 443 10.01 24.70 55.89
CA ALA A 443 10.30 26.08 56.23
C ALA A 443 11.12 26.25 57.54
N ASN A 444 11.46 25.16 58.22
CA ASN A 444 12.50 25.07 59.26
C ASN A 444 12.44 26.20 60.31
N GLY A 445 11.26 26.38 60.92
CA GLY A 445 10.97 27.48 61.85
C GLY A 445 9.97 28.47 61.26
N GLY A 446 10.27 29.02 60.07
CA GLY A 446 9.37 29.89 59.32
C GLY A 446 8.20 29.16 58.67
N ALA A 447 7.57 29.74 57.65
CA ALA A 447 6.38 29.15 57.02
C ALA A 447 6.28 29.50 55.53
N PHE A 448 5.58 28.69 54.75
CA PHE A 448 5.16 29.03 53.39
C PHE A 448 3.95 29.95 53.41
N VAL A 449 3.79 30.73 52.34
CA VAL A 449 2.71 31.69 52.13
C VAL A 449 2.04 31.49 50.77
N ASP A 450 0.92 32.16 50.53
CA ASP A 450 0.26 32.24 49.23
C ASP A 450 0.61 33.54 48.48
N THR A 451 -0.19 33.88 47.46
CA THR A 451 -0.08 35.13 46.70
C THR A 451 -0.46 36.38 47.49
N GLU A 452 -1.18 36.24 48.61
CA GLU A 452 -1.66 37.33 49.47
C GLU A 452 -0.81 37.46 50.75
N GLY A 453 0.21 36.61 50.92
CA GLY A 453 1.10 36.57 52.08
C GLY A 453 0.53 35.81 53.28
N ALA A 454 -0.63 35.16 53.15
CA ALA A 454 -1.20 34.37 54.23
C ALA A 454 -0.47 33.03 54.36
N THR A 455 -0.25 32.56 55.59
CA THR A 455 0.50 31.31 55.85
C THR A 455 -0.24 30.07 55.33
N THR A 456 0.39 29.36 54.39
CA THR A 456 -0.14 28.13 53.76
C THR A 456 0.32 26.84 54.44
N GLY A 457 1.49 26.83 55.08
CA GLY A 457 2.00 25.64 55.77
C GLY A 457 3.40 25.77 56.36
N LYS A 458 3.85 24.71 57.04
CA LYS A 458 5.25 24.54 57.49
C LYS A 458 6.08 23.69 56.52
N THR A 459 5.43 22.88 55.70
CA THR A 459 6.00 22.15 54.57
C THR A 459 5.20 22.43 53.31
N THR A 460 5.83 22.29 52.14
CA THR A 460 5.18 22.25 50.83
C THR A 460 5.93 21.27 49.93
N THR A 461 5.38 20.93 48.76
CA THR A 461 5.99 19.97 47.84
C THR A 461 5.94 20.43 46.38
N LYS A 462 7.01 20.15 45.63
CA LYS A 462 7.03 20.18 44.16
C LYS A 462 7.14 18.76 43.62
N ILE A 463 6.45 18.47 42.53
CA ILE A 463 6.59 17.22 41.79
C ILE A 463 7.58 17.44 40.64
N VAL A 464 8.64 16.63 40.57
CA VAL A 464 9.73 16.75 39.57
C VAL A 464 9.93 15.41 38.86
N ALA A 465 10.15 15.45 37.54
CA ALA A 465 10.33 14.25 36.73
C ALA A 465 11.72 13.61 36.92
N GLU A 466 11.78 12.28 36.81
CA GLU A 466 13.02 11.49 36.94
C GLU A 466 14.17 12.00 36.03
N GLY A 467 15.25 12.47 36.65
CA GLY A 467 16.45 13.02 35.99
C GLY A 467 16.36 14.50 35.57
N SER A 468 15.23 15.17 35.80
CA SER A 468 15.13 16.63 35.67
C SER A 468 15.79 17.34 36.85
N ASP A 469 16.22 18.59 36.65
CA ASP A 469 16.79 19.43 37.71
C ASP A 469 15.71 19.84 38.72
N ILE A 470 16.13 19.95 39.98
CA ILE A 470 15.31 20.45 41.09
C ILE A 470 15.58 21.94 41.23
N ASN A 471 14.51 22.72 41.32
CA ASN A 471 14.55 24.17 41.36
C ASN A 471 13.40 24.72 42.22
N MET A 472 13.55 25.97 42.69
CA MET A 472 12.53 26.68 43.46
C MET A 472 11.48 27.32 42.53
N GLU A 473 10.91 26.54 41.59
CA GLU A 473 10.16 27.06 40.42
C GLU A 473 8.71 26.54 40.32
N GLY A 474 7.64 27.38 40.46
CA GLY A 474 6.21 28.65 42.56
C GLY A 474 6.05 28.25 44.09
N ILE A 475 7.10 28.43 44.92
CA ILE A 475 7.25 28.01 46.30
C ILE A 475 7.50 29.30 47.07
N ARG A 476 6.40 29.95 47.46
CA ARG A 476 6.44 31.23 48.17
C ARG A 476 6.70 30.92 49.64
N ILE A 477 7.95 31.11 50.08
CA ILE A 477 8.30 31.06 51.51
C ILE A 477 8.13 32.45 52.13
N GLY A 478 7.62 32.50 53.36
CA GLY A 478 7.55 33.72 54.15
C GLY A 478 8.95 34.28 54.39
N THR A 479 9.05 35.60 54.38
CA THR A 479 10.34 36.30 54.29
C THR A 479 11.07 36.35 55.63
N THR A 480 10.30 36.18 56.71
CA THR A 480 10.72 36.25 58.11
C THR A 480 10.04 35.19 58.97
N TYR A 481 10.63 34.91 60.14
CA TYR A 481 9.89 34.41 61.30
C TYR A 481 10.48 34.95 62.62
N GLY A 482 9.62 35.16 63.61
CA GLY A 482 10.01 35.68 64.92
C GLY A 482 10.06 34.61 66.01
N VAL A 483 11.07 34.66 66.88
CA VAL A 483 11.20 33.89 68.12
C VAL A 483 11.81 34.79 69.19
N ASP A 484 11.19 34.84 70.37
CA ASP A 484 11.70 35.51 71.57
C ASP A 484 12.27 36.94 71.32
N GLU A 485 11.45 37.78 70.70
CA GLU A 485 11.74 39.17 70.26
C GLU A 485 12.76 39.32 69.11
N THR A 486 13.47 38.26 68.71
CA THR A 486 14.35 38.23 67.53
C THR A 486 13.57 37.90 66.24
N THR A 487 13.88 38.61 65.14
CA THR A 487 13.39 38.31 63.79
C THR A 487 14.49 37.67 62.96
N PHE A 488 14.22 36.48 62.42
CA PHE A 488 15.07 35.79 61.46
C PHE A 488 14.50 35.95 60.05
N TYR A 489 15.39 36.04 59.07
CA TYR A 489 15.14 36.33 57.65
C TYR A 489 15.68 35.21 56.77
N PHE A 490 15.00 34.88 55.68
CA PHE A 490 15.35 33.73 54.83
C PHE A 490 16.63 33.98 54.01
N VAL A 491 17.54 33.01 53.96
CA VAL A 491 18.81 33.13 53.20
C VAL A 491 19.13 31.97 52.26
N GLY A 492 18.38 30.86 52.25
CA GLY A 492 18.57 29.79 51.27
C GLY A 492 18.03 28.42 51.69
N TRP A 493 18.38 27.39 50.91
CA TRP A 493 17.94 26.00 51.12
C TRP A 493 19.13 25.08 51.42
N ALA A 494 18.95 24.15 52.36
CA ALA A 494 19.95 23.16 52.77
C ALA A 494 19.41 21.73 52.59
N ALA A 495 20.32 20.75 52.42
CA ALA A 495 19.96 19.32 52.41
C ALA A 495 19.70 18.75 53.82
N GLU A 496 20.26 19.41 54.84
CA GLU A 496 20.15 19.02 56.26
C GLU A 496 19.60 20.21 57.07
N LYS A 497 18.99 19.93 58.22
CA LYS A 497 18.18 20.91 58.97
C LYS A 497 19.02 21.97 59.70
N ASP A 498 20.24 21.59 60.04
CA ASP A 498 21.20 22.27 60.91
C ASP A 498 22.48 22.69 60.16
N ALA A 499 22.43 22.77 58.83
CA ALA A 499 23.50 23.31 58.00
C ALA A 499 23.71 24.82 58.27
N GLU A 500 24.97 25.27 58.25
CA GLU A 500 25.33 26.67 58.50
C GLU A 500 25.25 27.56 57.24
N GLU A 501 25.39 26.97 56.06
CA GLU A 501 25.39 27.64 54.74
C GLU A 501 24.40 26.97 53.76
N PRO A 502 23.85 27.71 52.78
CA PRO A 502 22.90 27.18 51.82
C PRO A 502 23.57 26.44 50.65
N LEU A 503 22.81 25.59 49.97
CA LEU A 503 23.20 24.93 48.73
C LEU A 503 23.27 25.92 47.56
N GLU A 504 24.32 25.80 46.73
CA GLU A 504 24.39 26.46 45.41
C GLU A 504 23.36 25.90 44.41
N THR A 505 22.96 24.64 44.56
CA THR A 505 21.96 23.97 43.71
C THR A 505 21.32 22.79 44.43
N LEU A 506 20.06 22.48 44.06
CA LEU A 506 19.29 21.36 44.59
C LEU A 506 19.53 20.04 43.82
N GLY A 507 20.33 20.06 42.75
CA GLY A 507 20.69 18.87 41.97
C GLY A 507 19.56 18.35 41.06
N LYS A 508 19.52 17.04 40.82
CA LYS A 508 18.54 16.36 39.94
C LYS A 508 17.66 15.40 40.72
N ALA A 509 16.40 15.28 40.31
CA ALA A 509 15.44 14.40 40.94
C ALA A 509 15.70 12.93 40.58
N THR A 510 16.43 12.23 41.47
CA THR A 510 16.65 10.78 41.44
C THR A 510 15.76 10.01 42.42
N GLU A 511 15.21 10.69 43.43
CA GLU A 511 14.25 10.17 44.40
C GLU A 511 13.45 11.33 45.04
N SER A 512 12.45 11.00 45.85
CA SER A 512 11.71 11.97 46.67
C SER A 512 12.56 12.39 47.88
N THR A 513 12.99 13.65 47.95
CA THR A 513 13.88 14.19 49.00
C THR A 513 13.26 15.39 49.73
N THR A 514 13.90 15.87 50.80
CA THR A 514 13.49 17.07 51.56
C THR A 514 14.63 18.08 51.64
N PHE A 515 14.32 19.35 51.43
CA PHE A 515 15.22 20.48 51.68
C PHE A 515 14.67 21.37 52.80
N TYR A 516 15.58 21.98 53.57
CA TYR A 516 15.28 22.78 54.75
C TYR A 516 15.63 24.25 54.52
N ALA A 517 14.78 25.17 54.96
CA ALA A 517 15.05 26.59 54.91
C ALA A 517 16.18 26.99 55.88
N LEU A 518 17.02 27.93 55.46
CA LEU A 518 18.08 28.54 56.26
C LEU A 518 17.75 30.01 56.55
N TRP A 519 18.06 30.48 57.76
CA TRP A 519 17.64 31.79 58.25
C TRP A 519 18.73 32.51 59.06
N ARG A 520 18.77 33.85 59.01
CA ARG A 520 19.76 34.71 59.72
C ARG A 520 19.12 36.02 60.22
N GLU A 521 19.74 36.73 61.15
CA GLU A 521 19.19 37.97 61.77
C GLU A 521 19.37 39.26 60.91
N GLU A 522 19.64 39.13 59.61
CA GLU A 522 19.88 40.27 58.71
C GLU A 522 18.66 40.54 57.81
N VAL A 523 18.18 41.78 57.75
CA VAL A 523 16.94 42.13 57.03
C VAL A 523 16.99 41.77 55.54
N THR A 524 16.07 40.91 55.09
CA THR A 524 15.83 40.59 53.67
C THR A 524 14.37 40.80 53.26
N TYR A 525 14.16 41.38 52.08
CA TYR A 525 12.91 41.36 51.33
C TYR A 525 12.91 40.23 50.30
N THR A 526 11.72 39.74 49.94
CA THR A 526 11.54 38.70 48.92
C THR A 526 10.99 39.26 47.63
N VAL A 527 11.62 38.90 46.51
CA VAL A 527 11.16 39.21 45.16
C VAL A 527 10.73 37.90 44.50
N THR A 528 9.42 37.70 44.38
CA THR A 528 8.84 36.58 43.64
C THR A 528 8.71 36.97 42.17
N PHE A 529 9.22 36.12 41.28
CA PHE A 529 9.15 36.26 39.84
C PHE A 529 8.21 35.18 39.28
N ASP A 530 6.97 35.54 38.98
CA ASP A 530 5.94 34.62 38.52
C ASP A 530 5.86 34.63 36.98
N ALA A 531 6.50 33.66 36.34
CA ALA A 531 6.54 33.52 34.89
C ALA A 531 5.35 32.71 34.32
N GLY A 532 4.44 32.21 35.17
CA GLY A 532 3.32 31.37 34.78
C GLY A 532 3.75 30.12 33.99
N ILE A 533 3.64 30.18 32.66
CA ILE A 533 4.06 29.11 31.74
C ILE A 533 5.58 28.90 31.67
N GLY A 534 6.37 29.92 32.02
CA GLY A 534 7.82 29.81 32.21
C GLY A 534 8.22 29.45 33.65
N GLY A 535 7.26 28.98 34.47
CA GLY A 535 7.48 28.65 35.87
C GLY A 535 7.37 29.86 36.81
N TYR A 536 8.14 29.84 37.88
CA TYR A 536 8.36 30.94 38.81
C TYR A 536 9.81 30.89 39.33
N THR A 537 10.29 31.94 39.99
CA THR A 537 11.49 31.90 40.85
C THR A 537 11.32 32.86 42.04
N VAL A 538 12.22 32.78 43.02
CA VAL A 538 12.21 33.65 44.21
C VAL A 538 13.64 34.06 44.53
N ALA A 539 13.87 35.37 44.72
CA ALA A 539 15.15 35.93 45.17
C ALA A 539 14.99 36.71 46.49
N PHE A 540 16.07 36.84 47.23
CA PHE A 540 16.11 37.48 48.54
C PHE A 540 17.12 38.63 48.53
N VAL A 541 16.66 39.82 48.90
CA VAL A 541 17.39 41.09 48.73
C VAL A 541 17.55 41.73 50.10
N LYS A 542 18.78 42.04 50.51
CA LYS A 542 19.02 42.71 51.80
C LYS A 542 18.44 44.13 51.81
N GLU A 543 18.20 44.68 53.00
CA GLU A 543 17.81 46.09 53.18
C GLU A 543 18.76 47.06 52.44
N ASP A 544 18.20 48.13 51.87
CA ASP A 544 18.81 49.05 50.89
C ASP A 544 19.39 48.40 49.60
N GLY A 545 19.18 47.09 49.39
CA GLY A 545 19.57 46.35 48.20
C GLY A 545 18.67 46.54 46.98
N LYS A 546 19.13 46.04 45.84
CA LYS A 546 18.37 45.93 44.58
C LYS A 546 18.04 44.47 44.28
N ALA A 547 16.93 44.25 43.58
CA ALA A 547 16.67 42.96 42.97
C ALA A 547 17.72 42.70 41.88
N GLU A 548 18.39 41.55 41.93
CA GLU A 548 19.09 41.08 40.74
C GLU A 548 18.05 40.65 39.71
N LYS A 549 18.27 41.01 38.44
CA LYS A 549 17.38 40.57 37.36
C LYS A 549 17.65 39.09 37.11
N PRO A 550 16.64 38.20 37.21
CA PRO A 550 16.83 36.79 36.85
C PRO A 550 17.13 36.67 35.34
N GLU A 551 17.64 35.52 34.93
CA GLU A 551 17.64 35.16 33.51
C GLU A 551 16.21 35.30 32.94
N ASP A 552 16.10 35.82 31.72
CA ASP A 552 14.79 36.02 31.09
C ASP A 552 14.13 34.66 30.89
N PRO A 553 12.91 34.43 31.42
CA PRO A 553 12.31 33.10 31.39
C PRO A 553 12.03 32.66 29.96
N GLU A 554 12.28 31.39 29.67
CA GLU A 554 11.93 30.78 28.38
C GLU A 554 10.57 30.08 28.47
N ALA A 555 9.70 30.34 27.48
CA ALA A 555 8.47 29.57 27.29
C ALA A 555 8.25 29.30 25.80
N ALA A 556 8.21 28.03 25.41
CA ALA A 556 8.13 27.62 24.01
C ALA A 556 6.88 28.20 23.32
N GLY A 557 7.11 29.03 22.29
CA GLY A 557 6.04 29.70 21.55
C GLY A 557 5.70 31.12 22.01
N TYR A 558 6.37 31.64 23.05
CA TYR A 558 6.15 32.97 23.58
C TYR A 558 7.47 33.75 23.68
N SER A 559 7.35 35.07 23.56
CA SER A 559 8.43 36.03 23.80
C SER A 559 8.19 36.70 25.14
N PHE A 560 9.21 36.68 26.01
CA PHE A 560 9.22 37.45 27.24
C PHE A 560 9.38 38.93 26.90
N THR A 561 8.59 39.80 27.53
CA THR A 561 8.59 41.24 27.22
C THR A 561 8.77 42.15 28.43
N GLY A 562 9.12 41.61 29.60
CA GLY A 562 9.37 42.38 30.83
C GLY A 562 8.65 41.84 32.07
N TRP A 563 9.16 42.22 33.24
CA TRP A 563 8.58 41.93 34.55
C TRP A 563 7.64 43.06 34.97
N MET A 564 6.45 42.70 35.46
CA MET A 564 5.37 43.64 35.79
C MET A 564 5.10 43.65 37.29
N ASN A 565 5.09 44.83 37.91
CA ASN A 565 4.53 45.06 39.24
C ASN A 565 3.11 45.60 39.10
N GLY A 566 2.11 44.71 39.13
CA GLY A 566 0.74 45.03 38.74
C GLY A 566 0.67 45.43 37.26
N GLU A 567 0.20 46.65 36.98
CA GLU A 567 0.11 47.19 35.60
C GLU A 567 1.38 47.94 35.14
N LYS A 568 2.34 48.23 36.04
CA LYS A 568 3.59 48.95 35.71
C LYS A 568 4.71 47.95 35.44
N GLU A 569 5.53 48.21 34.42
CA GLU A 569 6.80 47.49 34.23
C GLU A 569 7.79 47.83 35.36
N TYR A 570 8.49 46.83 35.88
CA TYR A 570 9.40 46.97 37.01
C TYR A 570 10.82 47.35 36.57
N ASP A 571 11.44 48.25 37.34
CA ASP A 571 12.79 48.75 37.10
C ASP A 571 13.73 48.16 38.16
N PHE A 572 14.72 47.39 37.71
CA PHE A 572 15.70 46.72 38.59
C PHE A 572 16.74 47.69 39.17
N ASP A 573 16.78 48.95 38.72
CA ASP A 573 17.52 50.01 39.40
C ASP A 573 16.75 50.63 40.59
N GLU A 574 15.47 50.30 40.82
CA GLU A 574 14.72 50.68 42.03
C GLU A 574 15.15 49.80 43.23
N VAL A 575 15.55 50.45 44.34
CA VAL A 575 15.85 49.79 45.63
C VAL A 575 14.61 49.08 46.17
N VAL A 576 14.77 47.82 46.60
CA VAL A 576 13.69 47.01 47.20
C VAL A 576 13.48 47.46 48.65
N LYS A 577 12.23 47.76 49.01
CA LYS A 577 11.83 48.35 50.32
C LYS A 577 10.71 47.60 51.02
N SER A 578 10.23 46.55 50.37
CA SER A 578 9.16 45.65 50.78
C SER A 578 9.22 44.43 49.88
N ASP A 579 8.49 43.39 50.23
CA ASP A 579 8.32 42.23 49.36
C ASP A 579 7.62 42.60 48.05
N LEU A 580 7.95 41.89 46.98
CA LEU A 580 7.48 42.12 45.61
C LEU A 580 6.98 40.80 44.98
N SER A 581 5.89 40.87 44.22
CA SER A 581 5.41 39.77 43.37
C SER A 581 5.29 40.28 41.94
N LEU A 582 6.32 40.03 41.14
CA LEU A 582 6.43 40.47 39.75
C LEU A 582 5.91 39.38 38.81
N THR A 583 5.15 39.75 37.78
CA THR A 583 4.62 38.79 36.79
C THR A 583 5.26 38.96 35.42
N ALA A 584 5.49 37.87 34.69
CA ALA A 584 6.05 37.94 33.34
C ALA A 584 4.99 38.37 32.31
N ARG A 585 5.31 39.40 31.51
CA ARG A 585 4.48 39.81 30.37
C ARG A 585 4.89 39.04 29.12
N TRP A 586 4.07 38.06 28.75
CA TRP A 586 4.28 37.25 27.55
C TRP A 586 3.57 37.81 26.31
N LYS A 587 4.18 37.64 25.14
CA LYS A 587 3.53 37.80 23.83
C LYS A 587 3.75 36.53 23.00
N PRO A 588 2.70 35.87 22.48
CA PRO A 588 2.85 34.74 21.55
C PRO A 588 3.72 35.12 20.36
N VAL A 589 4.65 34.25 19.99
CA VAL A 589 5.47 34.40 18.79
C VAL A 589 4.61 33.99 17.58
N GLU A 590 4.62 34.84 16.55
CA GLU A 590 4.06 34.53 15.25
C GLU A 590 5.13 33.87 14.39
N TYR A 591 4.81 32.67 13.91
CA TYR A 591 5.67 31.85 13.06
C TYR A 591 5.11 31.80 11.64
N LYS A 592 6.00 31.82 10.66
CA LYS A 592 5.63 31.78 9.24
C LYS A 592 5.44 30.34 8.75
N ILE A 593 4.44 30.14 7.89
CA ILE A 593 4.29 28.94 7.08
C ILE A 593 4.67 29.29 5.63
N THR A 594 5.62 28.55 5.05
CA THR A 594 6.06 28.72 3.66
C THR A 594 5.68 27.50 2.83
N TYR A 595 4.89 27.69 1.78
CA TYR A 595 4.38 26.62 0.93
C TYR A 595 5.15 26.54 -0.40
N GLU A 596 5.99 25.51 -0.55
CA GLU A 596 6.81 25.25 -1.74
C GLU A 596 6.01 24.36 -2.72
N ILE A 597 5.24 25.00 -3.60
CA ILE A 597 4.22 24.35 -4.46
C ILE A 597 4.55 24.27 -5.95
N GLY A 598 5.68 24.81 -6.40
CA GLY A 598 6.00 24.89 -7.84
C GLY A 598 5.15 25.94 -8.57
N GLU A 599 4.63 25.60 -9.75
CA GLU A 599 3.73 26.48 -10.53
C GLU A 599 2.23 26.30 -10.17
N GLY A 600 1.93 25.42 -9.21
CA GLY A 600 0.59 25.20 -8.67
C GLY A 600 0.05 26.38 -7.84
N LYS A 601 -1.22 26.26 -7.46
CA LYS A 601 -1.96 27.24 -6.64
C LYS A 601 -2.33 26.62 -5.28
N ASN A 602 -2.00 27.31 -4.19
CA ASN A 602 -2.32 26.85 -2.84
C ASN A 602 -3.83 26.86 -2.56
N SER A 603 -4.28 26.06 -1.59
CA SER A 603 -5.62 26.22 -1.01
C SER A 603 -5.75 27.61 -0.35
N LYS A 604 -6.94 28.20 -0.47
CA LYS A 604 -7.34 29.45 0.20
C LYS A 604 -7.50 29.31 1.72
N ASP A 605 -7.60 28.07 2.21
CA ASP A 605 -7.86 27.75 3.61
C ASP A 605 -6.56 27.43 4.38
N ASN A 606 -5.42 27.45 3.69
CA ASN A 606 -4.08 27.31 4.26
C ASN A 606 -3.54 28.69 4.71
N PRO A 607 -3.24 28.90 6.01
CA PRO A 607 -2.81 30.20 6.54
C PRO A 607 -1.31 30.48 6.32
N GLU A 608 -0.93 31.75 6.18
CA GLU A 608 0.48 32.15 6.00
C GLU A 608 1.28 32.22 7.31
N THR A 609 0.61 32.35 8.46
CA THR A 609 1.23 32.41 9.80
C THR A 609 0.41 31.66 10.84
N TYR A 610 1.04 31.33 11.98
CA TYR A 610 0.38 30.74 13.14
C TYR A 610 1.12 31.08 14.44
N THR A 611 0.51 30.79 15.60
CA THR A 611 1.17 30.84 16.92
C THR A 611 0.99 29.52 17.66
N THR A 612 1.70 29.32 18.77
CA THR A 612 1.50 28.17 19.67
C THR A 612 0.06 28.01 20.17
N GLU A 613 -0.70 29.10 20.24
CA GLU A 613 -2.09 29.10 20.69
C GLU A 613 -3.11 28.71 19.60
N THR A 614 -2.73 28.79 18.31
CA THR A 614 -3.58 28.50 17.16
C THR A 614 -4.14 27.08 17.22
N ALA A 615 -5.44 26.91 16.92
CA ALA A 615 -6.06 25.59 16.85
C ALA A 615 -5.42 24.74 15.74
N THR A 616 -5.44 23.41 15.87
CA THR A 616 -4.84 22.48 14.90
C THR A 616 -5.29 22.79 13.47
N ILE A 617 -4.33 23.14 12.61
CA ILE A 617 -4.54 23.47 11.21
C ILE A 617 -4.51 22.16 10.42
N ALA A 618 -5.64 21.74 9.87
CA ALA A 618 -5.65 20.72 8.82
C ALA A 618 -5.16 21.36 7.51
N LEU A 619 -4.20 20.73 6.83
CA LEU A 619 -3.65 21.25 5.59
C LEU A 619 -4.59 20.92 4.43
N GLY A 620 -5.03 21.94 3.70
CA GLY A 620 -5.81 21.77 2.47
C GLY A 620 -4.91 21.52 1.26
N ASP A 621 -5.44 20.79 0.27
CA ASP A 621 -4.70 20.41 -0.92
C ASP A 621 -4.51 21.61 -1.88
N PRO A 622 -3.30 21.81 -2.46
CA PRO A 622 -3.07 22.72 -3.57
C PRO A 622 -3.53 22.07 -4.89
N VAL A 623 -3.61 22.87 -5.97
CA VAL A 623 -3.94 22.37 -7.32
C VAL A 623 -2.91 22.82 -8.36
N TRP A 624 -2.47 21.89 -9.22
CA TRP A 624 -1.62 22.17 -10.38
C TRP A 624 -2.16 21.37 -11.57
N GLU A 625 -2.57 22.06 -12.63
CA GLU A 625 -3.08 21.43 -13.85
C GLU A 625 -2.01 20.52 -14.46
N GLY A 626 -2.40 19.29 -14.81
CA GLY A 626 -1.49 18.23 -15.27
C GLY A 626 -0.80 17.40 -14.17
N TYR A 627 -0.99 17.71 -12.88
CA TYR A 627 -0.33 16.98 -11.77
C TYR A 627 -1.32 16.50 -10.69
N THR A 628 -1.08 15.31 -10.15
CA THR A 628 -1.71 14.78 -8.94
C THR A 628 -0.96 15.28 -7.71
N PHE A 629 -1.69 15.71 -6.68
CA PHE A 629 -1.12 16.08 -5.39
C PHE A 629 -0.99 14.86 -4.48
N ASN A 630 0.24 14.44 -4.17
CA ASN A 630 0.52 13.25 -3.37
C ASN A 630 0.77 13.59 -1.87
N GLY A 631 0.57 14.84 -1.45
CA GLY A 631 0.63 15.28 -0.05
C GLY A 631 1.65 16.38 0.24
N TRP A 632 1.49 16.99 1.42
CA TRP A 632 2.47 17.92 1.99
C TRP A 632 3.56 17.14 2.74
N PHE A 633 4.76 17.70 2.80
CA PHE A 633 5.91 17.15 3.53
C PHE A 633 6.67 18.26 4.25
N TYR A 634 7.21 17.98 5.42
CA TYR A 634 8.07 18.90 6.17
C TYR A 634 9.47 19.04 5.56
N ASP A 635 9.84 18.17 4.61
CA ASP A 635 11.17 18.12 4.01
C ASP A 635 11.15 17.97 2.47
N LYS A 636 12.17 18.55 1.81
CA LYS A 636 12.27 18.63 0.34
C LYS A 636 12.56 17.30 -0.37
N LYS A 637 12.87 16.22 0.37
CA LYS A 637 13.03 14.85 -0.17
C LYS A 637 11.73 14.05 -0.09
N PHE A 638 10.66 14.60 0.48
CA PHE A 638 9.36 13.96 0.66
C PHE A 638 9.44 12.68 1.51
N THR A 639 10.05 12.77 2.70
CA THR A 639 10.26 11.65 3.64
C THR A 639 9.52 11.80 4.96
N ASP A 640 9.22 13.02 5.40
CA ASP A 640 8.45 13.33 6.62
C ASP A 640 7.11 13.98 6.22
N ARG A 641 6.03 13.18 6.19
CA ARG A 641 4.73 13.57 5.62
C ARG A 641 3.93 14.47 6.57
N ALA A 642 3.27 15.48 6.00
CA ALA A 642 2.45 16.44 6.70
C ALA A 642 0.98 16.38 6.24
N THR A 643 0.07 16.45 7.20
CA THR A 643 -1.40 16.52 7.03
C THR A 643 -2.01 17.57 7.95
N GLN A 644 -1.38 17.86 9.10
CA GLN A 644 -1.80 18.89 10.04
C GLN A 644 -0.62 19.54 10.79
N ILE A 645 -0.77 20.81 11.16
CA ILE A 645 0.05 21.50 12.17
C ILE A 645 -0.75 21.48 13.48
N THR A 646 -0.19 20.90 14.55
CA THR A 646 -0.95 20.71 15.80
C THR A 646 -0.91 21.95 16.71
N ARG A 647 -1.98 22.18 17.49
CA ARG A 647 -1.98 23.22 18.52
C ARG A 647 -0.82 23.00 19.50
N GLY A 648 -0.01 24.04 19.74
CA GLY A 648 1.23 23.96 20.51
C GLY A 648 2.49 23.73 19.67
N SER A 649 2.40 23.64 18.34
CA SER A 649 3.58 23.70 17.44
C SER A 649 4.27 25.08 17.53
N THR A 650 5.57 25.11 17.25
CA THR A 650 6.41 26.32 17.30
C THR A 650 7.52 26.29 16.24
N GLY A 651 8.05 27.45 15.86
CA GLY A 651 9.07 27.60 14.83
C GLY A 651 8.49 27.85 13.43
N ASP A 652 9.27 28.46 12.54
CA ASP A 652 8.86 28.63 11.14
C ASP A 652 8.79 27.27 10.43
N ILE A 653 7.71 27.03 9.70
CA ILE A 653 7.47 25.78 8.97
C ILE A 653 7.61 26.02 7.46
N THR A 654 8.30 25.10 6.78
CA THR A 654 8.24 25.00 5.31
C THR A 654 7.57 23.69 4.92
N LEU A 655 6.54 23.76 4.08
CA LEU A 655 5.77 22.62 3.58
C LEU A 655 6.01 22.48 2.07
N TYR A 656 6.49 21.31 1.67
CA TYR A 656 6.76 20.96 0.28
C TYR A 656 5.62 20.13 -0.29
N ALA A 657 5.08 20.51 -1.44
CA ALA A 657 4.08 19.70 -2.15
C ALA A 657 4.76 18.59 -2.96
N LYS A 658 4.43 17.32 -2.69
CA LYS A 658 4.80 16.18 -3.54
C LYS A 658 3.82 16.15 -4.71
N TRP A 659 4.33 16.38 -5.92
CA TRP A 659 3.55 16.35 -7.15
C TRP A 659 3.97 15.14 -8.01
N GLU A 660 2.99 14.50 -8.63
CA GLU A 660 3.18 13.43 -9.60
C GLU A 660 2.55 13.86 -10.93
N LEU A 661 3.27 13.71 -12.04
CA LEU A 661 2.79 14.11 -13.36
C LEU A 661 1.68 13.14 -13.80
N VAL A 662 0.51 13.65 -14.18
CA VAL A 662 -0.61 12.80 -14.59
C VAL A 662 -0.23 12.02 -15.84
N THR A 663 -0.35 10.69 -15.79
CA THR A 663 -0.16 9.80 -16.93
C THR A 663 -1.45 9.11 -17.33
N TYR A 664 -1.67 8.94 -18.63
CA TYR A 664 -2.80 8.23 -19.22
C TYR A 664 -2.35 6.86 -19.73
N GLU A 665 -3.02 5.77 -19.32
CA GLU A 665 -2.71 4.43 -19.83
C GLU A 665 -3.19 4.29 -21.30
N ILE A 666 -2.30 3.72 -22.12
CA ILE A 666 -2.56 3.33 -23.50
C ILE A 666 -2.58 1.79 -23.54
N THR A 667 -3.77 1.21 -23.40
CA THR A 667 -3.97 -0.24 -23.29
C THR A 667 -4.08 -0.88 -24.68
N TYR A 668 -3.11 -1.71 -25.06
CA TYR A 668 -3.19 -2.51 -26.28
C TYR A 668 -3.89 -3.85 -25.98
N MET A 669 -4.94 -4.14 -26.74
CA MET A 669 -5.77 -5.34 -26.60
C MET A 669 -5.73 -6.16 -27.88
N ALA A 670 -5.59 -7.48 -27.77
CA ALA A 670 -5.50 -8.35 -28.94
C ALA A 670 -6.84 -8.48 -29.71
N GLY A 671 -7.93 -7.97 -29.14
CA GLY A 671 -9.28 -8.12 -29.67
C GLY A 671 -9.75 -9.57 -29.63
N ARG A 672 -10.76 -9.89 -30.42
CA ARG A 672 -11.37 -11.23 -30.41
C ARG A 672 -10.55 -12.33 -31.10
N TYR A 673 -9.66 -11.95 -32.03
CA TYR A 673 -8.94 -12.89 -32.91
C TYR A 673 -7.41 -12.74 -32.91
N GLY A 674 -6.85 -11.74 -32.21
CA GLY A 674 -5.40 -11.60 -32.05
C GLY A 674 -4.84 -12.51 -30.96
N ILE A 675 -3.58 -12.93 -31.14
CA ILE A 675 -2.82 -13.76 -30.21
C ILE A 675 -1.45 -13.11 -29.97
N GLY A 676 -0.96 -13.18 -28.74
CA GLY A 676 0.25 -12.50 -28.26
C GLY A 676 -0.08 -11.38 -27.26
N ILE A 677 0.93 -10.78 -26.64
CA ILE A 677 0.78 -9.71 -25.65
C ILE A 677 1.56 -8.47 -26.10
N VAL A 678 0.96 -7.30 -25.89
CA VAL A 678 1.60 -5.99 -26.00
C VAL A 678 1.31 -5.27 -24.69
N ALA A 679 2.33 -5.08 -23.86
CA ALA A 679 2.22 -4.33 -22.61
C ALA A 679 1.73 -2.89 -22.89
N PRO A 680 0.96 -2.28 -21.97
CA PRO A 680 0.52 -0.89 -22.11
C PRO A 680 1.70 0.08 -22.12
N ASP A 681 1.48 1.27 -22.70
CA ASP A 681 2.36 2.42 -22.56
C ASP A 681 1.69 3.46 -21.63
N LEU A 682 2.47 4.38 -21.06
CA LEU A 682 1.97 5.54 -20.30
C LEU A 682 2.26 6.84 -21.06
N LYS A 683 1.23 7.67 -21.28
CA LYS A 683 1.35 9.02 -21.86
C LYS A 683 1.39 10.07 -20.75
N GLU A 684 2.48 10.82 -20.63
CA GLU A 684 2.55 12.01 -19.78
C GLU A 684 1.61 13.13 -20.27
N HIS A 685 1.02 13.90 -19.35
CA HIS A 685 0.17 15.06 -19.66
C HIS A 685 0.92 16.10 -20.52
N ASP A 686 0.25 16.66 -21.54
CA ASP A 686 0.77 17.62 -22.53
C ASP A 686 1.97 17.18 -23.40
N PHE A 687 2.60 16.03 -23.14
CA PHE A 687 3.63 15.48 -24.02
C PHE A 687 3.05 14.61 -25.15
N GLU A 688 3.64 14.66 -26.33
CA GLU A 688 3.34 13.72 -27.42
C GLU A 688 4.02 12.37 -27.18
N MET A 689 3.35 11.28 -27.59
CA MET A 689 3.97 9.96 -27.66
C MET A 689 3.78 9.32 -29.04
N ASN A 690 4.52 8.25 -29.32
CA ASN A 690 4.30 7.41 -30.50
C ASN A 690 3.70 6.07 -30.03
N LEU A 691 2.59 5.66 -30.64
CA LEU A 691 1.91 4.40 -30.32
C LEU A 691 2.79 3.18 -30.64
N SER A 692 2.46 2.02 -30.04
CA SER A 692 3.24 0.80 -30.19
C SER A 692 3.33 0.32 -31.64
N LYS A 693 4.50 -0.23 -31.97
CA LYS A 693 4.80 -0.93 -33.24
C LYS A 693 4.86 -2.45 -33.06
N LYS A 694 4.61 -2.97 -31.86
CA LYS A 694 4.47 -4.42 -31.62
C LYS A 694 3.14 -4.88 -32.18
N THR A 695 3.12 -6.01 -32.88
CA THR A 695 1.93 -6.54 -33.55
C THR A 695 1.45 -7.84 -32.95
N TYR A 696 0.14 -8.05 -32.92
CA TYR A 696 -0.45 -9.35 -32.62
C TYR A 696 -0.37 -10.29 -33.83
N SER A 697 -0.51 -11.59 -33.58
CA SER A 697 -0.62 -12.63 -34.63
C SER A 697 -2.08 -13.02 -34.86
N ARG A 698 -2.48 -13.19 -36.13
CA ARG A 698 -3.78 -13.76 -36.54
C ARG A 698 -3.60 -14.55 -37.84
N GLU A 699 -4.14 -15.77 -37.91
CA GLU A 699 -3.92 -16.64 -39.07
C GLU A 699 -4.56 -16.06 -40.35
N GLY A 700 -3.76 -15.92 -41.41
CA GLY A 700 -4.19 -15.33 -42.69
C GLY A 700 -4.25 -13.80 -42.74
N TYR A 701 -3.79 -13.10 -41.70
CA TYR A 701 -3.91 -11.64 -41.57
C TYR A 701 -2.60 -10.98 -41.14
N LYS A 702 -2.41 -9.75 -41.63
CA LYS A 702 -1.36 -8.83 -41.19
C LYS A 702 -2.00 -7.70 -40.40
N GLN A 703 -1.41 -7.33 -39.26
CA GLN A 703 -1.75 -6.08 -38.59
C GLN A 703 -1.04 -4.93 -39.32
N THR A 704 -1.79 -3.91 -39.74
CA THR A 704 -1.25 -2.71 -40.41
C THR A 704 -1.40 -1.45 -39.56
N GLY A 705 -2.30 -1.43 -38.58
CA GLY A 705 -2.44 -0.32 -37.63
C GLY A 705 -3.30 -0.69 -36.42
N TRP A 706 -4.01 0.32 -35.91
CA TRP A 706 -4.82 0.30 -34.70
C TRP A 706 -6.20 0.93 -34.93
N SER A 707 -7.20 0.41 -34.23
CA SER A 707 -8.57 0.92 -34.13
C SER A 707 -8.96 1.08 -32.65
N THR A 708 -9.83 2.02 -32.30
CA THR A 708 -10.38 2.13 -30.93
C THR A 708 -11.48 1.11 -30.63
N THR A 709 -11.90 0.32 -31.63
CA THR A 709 -12.90 -0.74 -31.47
C THR A 709 -12.45 -2.05 -32.11
N ASP A 710 -12.77 -3.19 -31.49
CA ASP A 710 -12.38 -4.51 -32.00
C ASP A 710 -13.09 -4.84 -33.31
N GLY A 711 -12.31 -4.93 -34.39
CA GLY A 711 -12.81 -5.07 -35.76
C GLY A 711 -13.38 -3.79 -36.37
N GLY A 712 -13.06 -2.62 -35.81
CA GLY A 712 -13.39 -1.31 -36.38
C GLY A 712 -12.47 -0.88 -37.54
N GLU A 713 -12.66 0.36 -37.98
CA GLU A 713 -11.85 0.98 -39.04
C GLU A 713 -10.45 1.39 -38.56
N LEU A 714 -9.53 1.63 -39.49
CA LEU A 714 -8.18 2.12 -39.21
C LEU A 714 -8.22 3.58 -38.72
N GLU A 715 -7.75 3.81 -37.50
CA GLU A 715 -7.65 5.15 -36.90
C GLU A 715 -6.21 5.62 -36.74
N TYR A 716 -5.28 4.71 -36.43
CA TYR A 716 -3.86 5.03 -36.22
C TYR A 716 -2.94 4.01 -36.90
N GLU A 717 -1.97 4.50 -37.67
CA GLU A 717 -0.87 3.68 -38.20
C GLU A 717 0.03 3.12 -37.07
N LEU A 718 0.77 2.03 -37.33
CA LEU A 718 1.76 1.51 -36.38
C LEU A 718 2.87 2.53 -36.10
N GLY A 719 2.87 3.12 -34.90
CA GLY A 719 3.77 4.21 -34.55
C GLY A 719 3.30 5.62 -34.88
N ALA A 720 1.99 5.81 -35.13
CA ALA A 720 1.40 7.14 -35.21
C ALA A 720 1.57 7.92 -33.89
N LYS A 721 1.52 9.25 -33.97
CA LYS A 721 1.54 10.13 -32.81
C LYS A 721 0.21 10.13 -32.07
N TYR A 722 0.27 10.30 -30.76
CA TYR A 722 -0.87 10.54 -29.89
C TYR A 722 -0.57 11.71 -28.94
N GLU A 723 -1.48 12.69 -28.94
CA GLU A 723 -1.28 14.00 -28.29
C GLU A 723 -2.33 14.30 -27.19
N LYS A 724 -3.47 13.60 -27.18
CA LYS A 724 -4.57 13.90 -26.26
C LYS A 724 -4.28 13.51 -24.80
N ASN A 725 -4.80 14.28 -23.86
CA ASN A 725 -4.76 13.99 -22.43
C ASN A 725 -5.96 13.14 -21.98
N GLU A 726 -6.13 11.96 -22.58
CA GLU A 726 -7.15 10.96 -22.21
C GLU A 726 -6.58 9.53 -22.33
N PRO A 727 -7.07 8.52 -21.58
CA PRO A 727 -6.68 7.12 -21.76
C PRO A 727 -7.17 6.54 -23.08
N LEU A 728 -6.47 5.55 -23.64
CA LEU A 728 -6.77 5.02 -24.98
C LEU A 728 -6.65 3.49 -25.02
N ALA A 729 -7.76 2.80 -25.31
CA ALA A 729 -7.75 1.37 -25.63
C ALA A 729 -7.65 1.16 -27.15
N LEU A 730 -6.70 0.31 -27.59
CA LEU A 730 -6.45 0.05 -29.01
C LEU A 730 -6.50 -1.44 -29.35
N PHE A 731 -7.08 -1.75 -30.52
CA PHE A 731 -7.24 -3.08 -31.09
C PHE A 731 -6.51 -3.15 -32.43
N PRO A 732 -5.91 -4.30 -32.80
CA PRO A 732 -5.24 -4.46 -34.08
C PRO A 732 -6.19 -4.27 -35.27
N TYR A 733 -5.85 -3.36 -36.18
CA TYR A 733 -6.49 -3.27 -37.51
C TYR A 733 -5.85 -4.31 -38.46
N TRP A 734 -6.69 -5.04 -39.19
CA TRP A 734 -6.32 -6.30 -39.85
C TRP A 734 -6.60 -6.33 -41.35
N GLU A 735 -5.56 -6.50 -42.16
CA GLU A 735 -5.65 -6.69 -43.62
C GLU A 735 -5.38 -8.16 -44.02
N GLU A 736 -6.02 -8.64 -45.10
CA GLU A 736 -5.80 -10.00 -45.62
C GLU A 736 -4.36 -10.19 -46.12
N ASP A 737 -3.60 -11.08 -45.48
CA ASP A 737 -2.25 -11.41 -45.95
C ASP A 737 -2.34 -12.41 -47.11
N SER A 738 -2.43 -11.85 -48.32
CA SER A 738 -2.56 -12.65 -49.54
C SER A 738 -1.34 -13.52 -49.83
N ASP A 739 -0.17 -13.21 -49.26
CA ASP A 739 1.09 -13.92 -49.52
C ASP A 739 1.36 -15.02 -48.47
N ALA A 740 1.03 -14.81 -47.20
CA ALA A 740 0.99 -15.90 -46.20
C ALA A 740 0.01 -17.00 -46.63
N ILE A 741 -1.15 -16.60 -47.17
CA ILE A 741 -2.17 -17.51 -47.71
C ILE A 741 -1.66 -18.27 -48.95
N ARG A 742 -0.87 -17.63 -49.83
CA ARG A 742 -0.20 -18.32 -50.96
C ARG A 742 0.88 -19.27 -50.48
N SER A 743 1.71 -18.85 -49.52
CA SER A 743 2.79 -19.64 -48.92
C SER A 743 2.28 -20.96 -48.33
N ALA A 744 1.22 -20.91 -47.52
CA ALA A 744 0.57 -22.11 -46.97
C ALA A 744 0.05 -23.08 -48.06
N THR A 745 -0.32 -22.55 -49.23
CA THR A 745 -0.78 -23.35 -50.39
C THR A 745 0.37 -23.96 -51.20
N VAL A 746 1.56 -23.33 -51.18
CA VAL A 746 2.72 -23.71 -52.02
C VAL A 746 3.76 -24.56 -51.27
N ALA A 747 3.72 -24.59 -49.93
CA ALA A 747 4.63 -25.34 -49.07
C ALA A 747 4.48 -26.88 -49.18
N LEU A 748 5.02 -27.45 -50.26
CA LEU A 748 5.31 -28.88 -50.45
C LEU A 748 4.14 -29.85 -50.16
N GLY A 749 2.97 -29.57 -50.73
CA GLY A 749 1.83 -30.49 -50.75
C GLY A 749 1.16 -30.62 -49.38
N ALA A 750 0.05 -29.91 -49.21
CA ALA A 750 -0.84 -30.14 -48.07
C ALA A 750 -1.23 -31.64 -48.04
N LYS A 751 -1.01 -32.31 -46.91
CA LYS A 751 -1.29 -33.75 -46.73
C LYS A 751 -2.79 -34.04 -46.80
N PHE A 752 -3.61 -33.00 -46.68
CA PHE A 752 -5.03 -33.02 -46.96
C PHE A 752 -5.40 -31.96 -48.00
N SER A 753 -6.48 -32.19 -48.73
CA SER A 753 -7.12 -31.22 -49.62
C SER A 753 -8.49 -30.82 -49.06
N ALA A 754 -8.93 -29.60 -49.37
CA ALA A 754 -10.24 -29.07 -48.98
C ALA A 754 -10.94 -28.48 -50.22
N THR A 755 -12.06 -29.09 -50.63
CA THR A 755 -12.78 -28.82 -51.89
C THR A 755 -14.23 -28.43 -51.59
N ALA A 756 -14.75 -27.39 -52.23
CA ALA A 756 -16.15 -26.97 -52.04
C ALA A 756 -17.08 -27.55 -53.12
N HIS A 757 -18.11 -28.28 -52.69
CA HIS A 757 -19.22 -28.75 -53.53
C HIS A 757 -20.49 -27.98 -53.15
N GLY A 758 -20.67 -26.83 -53.79
CA GLY A 758 -21.66 -25.84 -53.33
C GLY A 758 -21.30 -25.37 -51.92
N ARG A 759 -22.16 -25.68 -50.94
CA ARG A 759 -21.98 -25.35 -49.51
C ARG A 759 -21.33 -26.45 -48.67
N THR A 760 -21.14 -27.64 -49.21
CA THR A 760 -20.50 -28.75 -48.49
C THR A 760 -19.01 -28.79 -48.79
N LEU A 761 -18.21 -28.78 -47.74
CA LEU A 761 -16.74 -28.83 -47.78
C LEU A 761 -16.29 -30.29 -47.68
N GLU A 762 -15.74 -30.85 -48.77
CA GLU A 762 -15.08 -32.16 -48.77
C GLU A 762 -13.61 -32.01 -48.37
N ILE A 763 -13.18 -32.76 -47.36
CA ILE A 763 -11.85 -32.68 -46.78
C ILE A 763 -11.23 -34.08 -46.78
N ASN A 764 -10.22 -34.28 -47.61
CA ASN A 764 -9.61 -35.59 -47.87
C ASN A 764 -8.14 -35.63 -47.42
N GLY A 765 -7.68 -36.72 -46.82
CA GLY A 765 -6.27 -36.93 -46.43
C GLY A 765 -5.91 -36.63 -44.97
N VAL A 766 -6.88 -36.20 -44.16
CA VAL A 766 -6.67 -36.00 -42.71
C VAL A 766 -6.66 -37.36 -41.98
N SER A 767 -5.77 -37.52 -41.00
CA SER A 767 -5.71 -38.75 -40.19
C SER A 767 -6.89 -38.85 -39.21
N ALA A 768 -7.42 -40.06 -39.02
CA ALA A 768 -8.54 -40.28 -38.10
C ALA A 768 -8.20 -39.83 -36.66
N GLY A 769 -9.17 -39.21 -35.99
CA GLY A 769 -9.00 -38.62 -34.66
C GLY A 769 -8.38 -37.22 -34.64
N LYS A 770 -7.89 -36.70 -35.77
CA LYS A 770 -7.38 -35.32 -35.86
C LYS A 770 -8.52 -34.30 -35.94
N VAL A 771 -8.28 -33.13 -35.34
CA VAL A 771 -9.21 -32.00 -35.34
C VAL A 771 -9.08 -31.19 -36.63
N LEU A 772 -10.23 -30.88 -37.21
CA LEU A 772 -10.41 -29.98 -38.34
C LEU A 772 -11.15 -28.71 -37.88
N SER A 773 -10.62 -27.56 -38.29
CA SER A 773 -11.21 -26.25 -38.03
C SER A 773 -11.39 -25.50 -39.35
N VAL A 774 -12.58 -24.93 -39.57
CA VAL A 774 -12.89 -24.07 -40.71
C VAL A 774 -13.14 -22.67 -40.17
N PHE A 775 -12.25 -21.74 -40.52
CA PHE A 775 -12.37 -20.32 -40.18
C PHE A 775 -12.90 -19.55 -41.39
N ASP A 776 -13.74 -18.53 -41.18
CA ASP A 776 -13.96 -17.52 -42.21
C ASP A 776 -12.82 -16.50 -42.22
N MET A 777 -12.79 -15.65 -43.25
CA MET A 777 -11.78 -14.57 -43.33
C MET A 777 -11.86 -13.61 -42.13
N GLN A 778 -13.01 -13.40 -41.47
CA GLN A 778 -13.05 -12.62 -40.23
C GLN A 778 -12.42 -13.34 -39.01
N GLY A 779 -11.70 -14.45 -39.21
CA GLY A 779 -11.02 -15.21 -38.15
C GLY A 779 -11.96 -16.07 -37.32
N ARG A 780 -13.26 -16.12 -37.67
CA ARG A 780 -14.29 -16.78 -36.87
C ARG A 780 -14.28 -18.27 -37.15
N LEU A 781 -14.26 -19.09 -36.09
CA LEU A 781 -14.43 -20.53 -36.23
C LEU A 781 -15.88 -20.83 -36.67
N VAL A 782 -16.08 -21.09 -37.96
CA VAL A 782 -17.40 -21.34 -38.56
C VAL A 782 -17.80 -22.82 -38.48
N ARG A 783 -16.82 -23.73 -38.49
CA ARG A 783 -17.06 -25.16 -38.26
C ARG A 783 -15.86 -25.79 -37.56
N LYS A 784 -16.11 -26.75 -36.68
CA LYS A 784 -15.09 -27.65 -36.11
C LYS A 784 -15.61 -29.08 -36.17
N ALA A 785 -14.71 -30.03 -36.42
CA ALA A 785 -15.03 -31.45 -36.43
C ALA A 785 -13.78 -32.29 -36.13
N THR A 786 -13.98 -33.60 -35.95
CA THR A 786 -12.90 -34.59 -35.86
C THR A 786 -12.97 -35.48 -37.09
N ALA A 787 -11.85 -35.71 -37.77
CA ALA A 787 -11.79 -36.61 -38.91
C ALA A 787 -12.11 -38.05 -38.48
N ALA A 788 -13.15 -38.64 -39.08
CA ALA A 788 -13.57 -40.02 -38.80
C ALA A 788 -12.82 -41.06 -39.67
N GLY A 789 -12.05 -40.61 -40.66
CA GLY A 789 -11.34 -41.42 -41.63
C GLY A 789 -10.69 -40.53 -42.70
N ALA A 790 -10.32 -41.12 -43.84
CA ALA A 790 -9.59 -40.42 -44.90
C ALA A 790 -10.38 -39.33 -45.64
N SER A 791 -11.69 -39.19 -45.39
CA SER A 791 -12.58 -38.19 -45.98
C SER A 791 -13.57 -37.68 -44.91
N LEU A 792 -13.93 -36.40 -44.99
CA LEU A 792 -14.96 -35.76 -44.15
C LEU A 792 -15.73 -34.72 -44.97
N LEU A 793 -17.05 -34.67 -44.79
CA LEU A 793 -17.93 -33.63 -45.34
C LEU A 793 -18.38 -32.66 -44.24
N LEU A 794 -18.27 -31.35 -44.48
CA LEU A 794 -18.68 -30.29 -43.57
C LEU A 794 -19.55 -29.25 -44.26
N ASP A 795 -20.83 -29.16 -43.90
CA ASP A 795 -21.71 -28.10 -44.40
C ASP A 795 -21.39 -26.73 -43.78
N ILE A 796 -21.15 -25.75 -44.63
CA ILE A 796 -20.90 -24.36 -44.27
C ILE A 796 -22.11 -23.51 -44.65
N ALA A 797 -22.71 -22.85 -43.66
CA ALA A 797 -24.03 -22.23 -43.81
C ALA A 797 -24.09 -21.00 -44.75
N ARG A 798 -22.94 -20.44 -45.12
CA ARG A 798 -22.82 -19.23 -45.94
C ARG A 798 -21.80 -19.44 -47.07
N PRO A 799 -22.00 -18.82 -48.24
CA PRO A 799 -20.94 -18.70 -49.24
C PRO A 799 -19.88 -17.71 -48.75
N GLY A 800 -18.65 -17.86 -49.24
CA GLY A 800 -17.52 -17.04 -48.83
C GLY A 800 -16.19 -17.76 -48.96
N ILE A 801 -15.13 -17.05 -48.59
CA ILE A 801 -13.78 -17.60 -48.50
C ILE A 801 -13.54 -18.11 -47.08
N TYR A 802 -12.95 -19.29 -46.97
CA TYR A 802 -12.66 -19.97 -45.72
C TYR A 802 -11.24 -20.52 -45.69
N LEU A 803 -10.68 -20.63 -44.49
CA LEU A 803 -9.40 -21.29 -44.22
C LEU A 803 -9.68 -22.60 -43.47
N VAL A 804 -9.37 -23.73 -44.09
CA VAL A 804 -9.54 -25.08 -43.51
C VAL A 804 -8.20 -25.54 -42.97
N ARG A 805 -8.11 -25.75 -41.65
CA ARG A 805 -6.88 -26.17 -40.96
C ARG A 805 -7.01 -27.58 -40.37
N ALA A 806 -6.02 -28.42 -40.66
CA ALA A 806 -5.80 -29.72 -40.04
C ALA A 806 -4.33 -29.87 -39.66
N ASP A 807 -4.05 -30.32 -38.44
CA ASP A 807 -2.69 -30.31 -37.88
C ASP A 807 -2.02 -28.93 -38.07
N ASN A 808 -0.82 -28.89 -38.64
CA ASN A 808 -0.04 -27.68 -38.93
C ASN A 808 -0.12 -27.27 -40.41
N GLN A 809 -1.20 -27.63 -41.12
CA GLN A 809 -1.42 -27.25 -42.51
C GLN A 809 -2.81 -26.61 -42.68
N SER A 810 -2.87 -25.57 -43.53
CA SER A 810 -4.07 -24.77 -43.77
C SER A 810 -4.29 -24.56 -45.27
N VAL A 811 -5.52 -24.78 -45.73
CA VAL A 811 -5.93 -24.72 -47.15
C VAL A 811 -7.00 -23.65 -47.31
N LYS A 812 -6.78 -22.68 -48.21
CA LYS A 812 -7.82 -21.70 -48.59
C LYS A 812 -8.83 -22.39 -49.51
N VAL A 813 -10.11 -22.28 -49.18
CA VAL A 813 -11.23 -22.75 -50.02
C VAL A 813 -12.22 -21.62 -50.26
N ASN A 814 -12.88 -21.63 -51.41
CA ASN A 814 -13.92 -20.66 -51.76
C ASN A 814 -15.24 -21.41 -51.99
N ILE A 815 -16.23 -21.12 -51.15
CA ILE A 815 -17.54 -21.76 -51.09
C ILE A 815 -18.56 -20.83 -51.76
N ARG A 816 -19.35 -21.36 -52.71
CA ARG A 816 -20.26 -20.58 -53.58
C ARG A 816 -21.73 -20.80 -53.23
#